data_AF-A0A351C2P2-F1
#
_entry.id   AF-A0A351C2P2-F1
#
_cell.length_a   1.000
_cell.length_b   1.000
_cell.length_c   1.000
_cell.angle_alpha   90.00
_cell.angle_beta   90.00
_cell.angle_gamma   90.00
#
_symmetry.space_group_name_H-M   'P 1'
#
loop_
_entity.id
_entity.type
_entity.pdbx_description
1 polymer ?
#
loop_
_entity_poly.entity_id
_entity_poly.type
_entity_poly.pdbx_seq_one_letter_code
_entity_poly.pdbx_strand_id
1 'polypeptide(L)'
;MEQNNKKYIKSLFDRRLKILILIAFLFVVWITVSGYVTNYIKSETVKNWNVISAEYNDKRIQTVSKLFNSYLEELNKFSRNISADPEIIKLVMRNDSKKLFEYLLNLKTESNTHIEFYNSRLEPLAFKGRKLDSDIYSLNKCINGNRFAVLKEIGFYTYLIIYSPVYDPESKQRIIGASLTAELIDIKYQIDNKFFKNTGLLYNINAETRVNPELYTSNVISGKIDIISPNTEDFNQVELKGLSDDVIGVILIPKYNEQTHFNDIDNYSARLNSVLIFGLTVILFLIIYRFIAAADSPVLRFILFSSLLIFLRYLWLEYGFPSAIFNSDLFSPGFYASVFGNGIARSVGELFVTAFIILIISVYAFNTILNSKVKSAVSSVPFDILKITLSIVIFFLFIYGFGWVIQSVVFDSNLKFFDNANIIPSRELFLIQLIILILTFSLFLLLVSIVFLLIRNFRFNVFRINSLKNYSSFIILFILLFINQILTFYDTDFHISYIFRVIIIISIFLFGIFISRKLTDVQNYSIYSLKNFSVLLLLCIITIPGILLDNITSQETRYVELIGNKLTEKEDDKIKFLLLTELSEISNNKKIESDIRNKNKLKELAFSIWNESKFSEEDLNTSVIILDTNRNILSDFMNNFRQLNQDSIIAFANKEYFKKIESLKNIQDTLYFDSLNASEDTDDESITDAESDEETEMSDESFIEDLNNLFITDKILILNNSVEKYFLGIVPVERVDLRNTVFETNLGYLLVAVQYESKNILQQSSVQLFKTYSRNNLFDKLISEPVITEYVNGEILNSTSRDLTKSNTLSLNAFREAIKYKNDKSDWRFEIINNEKYRSFYILDQSKDNSVNERIYSVSLTRNDFKLTVF
;
A
#
# COMPACT_ATOMS: atom_id res chain seq x y z
N MET A 1 49.69 26.02 -38.93
CA MET A 1 48.60 25.42 -38.11
C MET A 1 47.32 26.25 -38.15
N GLU A 2 47.37 27.59 -38.06
CA GLU A 2 46.19 28.46 -38.08
C GLU A 2 45.32 28.39 -39.37
N GLN A 3 45.93 28.31 -40.55
CA GLN A 3 45.16 28.18 -41.81
C GLN A 3 44.45 26.83 -41.97
N ASN A 4 45.02 25.75 -41.40
CA ASN A 4 44.34 24.44 -41.39
C ASN A 4 43.19 24.40 -40.39
N ASN A 5 43.30 25.07 -39.23
CA ASN A 5 42.18 25.22 -38.29
C ASN A 5 41.03 26.03 -38.91
N LYS A 6 41.30 27.11 -39.66
CA LYS A 6 40.25 27.85 -40.37
C LYS A 6 39.53 27.02 -41.44
N LYS A 7 40.24 26.16 -42.17
CA LYS A 7 39.64 25.28 -43.19
C LYS A 7 38.79 24.17 -42.55
N TYR A 8 39.23 23.64 -41.40
CA TYR A 8 38.50 22.62 -40.64
C TYR A 8 37.20 23.16 -40.04
N ILE A 9 37.25 24.36 -39.42
CA ILE A 9 36.07 25.05 -38.86
C ILE A 9 35.06 25.40 -39.97
N LYS A 10 35.52 25.80 -41.17
CA LYS A 10 34.63 26.10 -42.31
C LYS A 10 33.96 24.84 -42.89
N SER A 11 34.59 23.66 -42.76
CA SER A 11 34.00 22.37 -43.16
C SER A 11 33.01 21.78 -42.14
N LEU A 12 33.14 22.15 -40.87
CA LEU A 12 32.22 21.75 -39.79
C LEU A 12 30.81 22.32 -39.99
N PHE A 13 30.69 23.47 -40.67
CA PHE A 13 29.42 24.11 -41.05
C PHE A 13 28.82 23.55 -42.35
N ASP A 14 28.80 22.23 -42.45
CA ASP A 14 28.19 21.50 -43.56
C ASP A 14 26.67 21.76 -43.62
N ARG A 15 26.06 21.67 -44.81
CA ARG A 15 24.62 21.94 -45.04
C ARG A 15 23.72 21.14 -44.09
N ARG A 16 24.16 19.93 -43.72
CA ARG A 16 23.47 19.05 -42.76
C ARG A 16 23.41 19.61 -41.34
N LEU A 17 24.48 20.27 -40.86
CA LEU A 17 24.51 20.87 -39.52
C LEU A 17 23.53 22.06 -39.43
N LYS A 18 23.47 22.88 -40.48
CA LYS A 18 22.50 23.98 -40.57
C LYS A 18 21.05 23.49 -40.49
N ILE A 19 20.74 22.36 -41.14
CA ILE A 19 19.41 21.73 -41.07
C ILE A 19 19.12 21.25 -39.65
N LEU A 20 20.05 20.55 -38.99
CA LEU A 20 19.86 20.11 -37.61
C LEU A 20 19.65 21.27 -36.63
N ILE A 21 20.40 22.38 -36.78
CA ILE A 21 20.23 23.58 -35.97
C ILE A 21 18.85 24.22 -36.21
N LEU A 22 18.40 24.29 -37.48
CA LEU A 22 17.07 24.80 -37.80
C LEU A 22 15.97 23.93 -37.17
N ILE A 23 16.10 22.61 -37.22
CA ILE A 23 15.14 21.69 -36.60
C ILE A 23 15.14 21.84 -35.07
N ALA A 24 16.31 21.93 -34.43
CA ALA A 24 16.41 22.18 -32.99
C ALA A 24 15.73 23.51 -32.61
N PHE A 25 15.94 24.56 -33.39
CA PHE A 25 15.26 25.85 -33.20
C PHE A 25 13.74 25.71 -33.33
N LEU A 26 13.24 24.96 -34.32
CA LEU A 26 11.81 24.69 -34.47
C LEU A 26 11.24 23.93 -33.25
N PHE A 27 11.95 22.94 -32.70
CA PHE A 27 11.52 22.26 -31.47
C PHE A 27 11.40 23.22 -30.28
N VAL A 28 12.39 24.10 -30.09
CA VAL A 28 12.35 25.10 -29.02
C VAL A 28 11.15 26.04 -29.20
N VAL A 29 10.92 26.53 -30.43
CA VAL A 29 9.76 27.37 -30.75
C VAL A 29 8.45 26.62 -30.45
N TRP A 30 8.35 25.35 -30.83
CA TRP A 30 7.16 24.54 -30.55
C TRP A 30 6.91 24.29 -29.06
N ILE A 31 7.95 24.09 -28.25
CA ILE A 31 7.83 23.97 -26.79
C ILE A 31 7.30 25.29 -26.20
N THR A 32 7.83 26.44 -26.65
CA THR A 32 7.35 27.75 -26.21
C THR A 32 5.91 28.01 -26.64
N VAL A 33 5.56 27.70 -27.90
CA VAL A 33 4.19 27.83 -28.42
C VAL A 33 3.23 26.94 -27.65
N SER A 34 3.61 25.68 -27.37
CA SER A 34 2.83 24.75 -26.55
C SER A 34 2.51 25.37 -25.18
N GLY A 35 3.51 25.92 -24.49
CA GLY A 35 3.30 26.61 -23.20
C GLY A 35 2.34 27.81 -23.29
N TYR A 36 2.48 28.65 -24.32
CA TYR A 36 1.56 29.77 -24.54
C TYR A 36 0.14 29.32 -24.88
N VAL A 37 -0.01 28.30 -25.74
CA VAL A 37 -1.30 27.73 -26.12
C VAL A 37 -1.99 27.11 -24.90
N THR A 38 -1.28 26.38 -24.06
CA THR A 38 -1.82 25.80 -22.82
C THR A 38 -2.36 26.89 -21.89
N ASN A 39 -1.61 27.97 -21.68
CA ASN A 39 -2.08 29.11 -20.88
C ASN A 39 -3.26 29.85 -21.52
N TYR A 40 -3.27 29.98 -22.84
CA TYR A 40 -4.38 30.57 -23.58
C TYR A 40 -5.65 29.71 -23.45
N ILE A 41 -5.55 28.39 -23.66
CA ILE A 41 -6.66 27.45 -23.49
C ILE A 41 -7.21 27.55 -22.07
N LYS A 42 -6.36 27.51 -21.03
CA LYS A 42 -6.82 27.70 -19.65
C LYS A 42 -7.60 29.00 -19.47
N SER A 43 -7.09 30.12 -19.99
CA SER A 43 -7.78 31.42 -19.89
C SER A 43 -9.15 31.43 -20.60
N GLU A 44 -9.28 30.69 -21.69
CA GLU A 44 -10.51 30.59 -22.46
C GLU A 44 -11.50 29.59 -21.84
N THR A 45 -10.99 28.51 -21.22
CA THR A 45 -11.78 27.60 -20.39
C THR A 45 -12.46 28.36 -19.25
N VAL A 46 -11.75 29.26 -18.55
CA VAL A 46 -12.36 30.08 -17.46
C VAL A 46 -13.58 30.84 -17.98
N LYS A 47 -13.49 31.45 -19.18
CA LYS A 47 -14.60 32.21 -19.77
C LYS A 47 -15.78 31.34 -20.18
N ASN A 48 -15.51 30.14 -20.69
CA ASN A 48 -16.51 29.23 -21.24
C ASN A 48 -16.85 28.06 -20.29
N TRP A 49 -16.47 28.17 -19.01
CA TRP A 49 -16.52 27.05 -18.06
C TRP A 49 -17.91 26.45 -17.92
N ASN A 50 -18.95 27.28 -17.89
CA ASN A 50 -20.33 26.83 -17.78
C ASN A 50 -20.74 25.89 -18.93
N VAL A 51 -20.28 26.17 -20.15
CA VAL A 51 -20.58 25.34 -21.33
C VAL A 51 -19.79 24.04 -21.28
N ILE A 52 -18.50 24.11 -20.94
CA ILE A 52 -17.62 22.95 -20.87
C ILE A 52 -18.08 21.99 -19.75
N SER A 53 -18.35 22.52 -18.57
CA SER A 53 -18.83 21.73 -17.43
C SER A 53 -20.16 21.05 -17.78
N ALA A 54 -21.10 21.76 -18.41
CA ALA A 54 -22.38 21.18 -18.85
C ALA A 54 -22.17 20.02 -19.83
N GLU A 55 -21.37 20.20 -20.88
CA GLU A 55 -21.11 19.16 -21.89
C GLU A 55 -20.48 17.88 -21.27
N TYR A 56 -19.48 18.05 -20.41
CA TYR A 56 -18.82 16.92 -19.74
C TYR A 56 -19.74 16.21 -18.75
N ASN A 57 -20.55 16.97 -18.00
CA ASN A 57 -21.52 16.42 -17.08
C ASN A 57 -22.62 15.65 -17.83
N ASP A 58 -23.17 16.20 -18.91
CA ASP A 58 -24.18 15.53 -19.75
C ASP A 58 -23.64 14.22 -20.33
N LYS A 59 -22.39 14.23 -20.82
CA LYS A 59 -21.73 13.02 -21.31
C LYS A 59 -21.61 11.96 -20.21
N ARG A 60 -21.22 12.33 -18.99
CA ARG A 60 -21.14 11.40 -17.84
C ARG A 60 -22.52 10.85 -17.48
N ILE A 61 -23.55 11.69 -17.44
CA ILE A 61 -24.94 11.31 -17.16
C ILE A 61 -25.43 10.29 -18.19
N GLN A 62 -25.15 10.51 -19.48
CA GLN A 62 -25.50 9.58 -20.55
C GLN A 62 -24.77 8.24 -20.41
N THR A 63 -23.48 8.25 -20.07
CA THR A 63 -22.71 7.02 -19.82
C THR A 63 -23.32 6.20 -18.69
N VAL A 64 -23.63 6.84 -17.55
CA VAL A 64 -24.25 6.15 -16.39
C VAL A 64 -25.60 5.56 -16.76
N SER A 65 -26.45 6.35 -17.42
CA SER A 65 -27.77 5.90 -17.86
C SER A 65 -27.68 4.71 -18.82
N LYS A 66 -26.72 4.73 -19.76
CA LYS A 66 -26.49 3.64 -20.71
C LYS A 66 -26.04 2.36 -20.01
N LEU A 67 -25.09 2.45 -19.07
CA LEU A 67 -24.59 1.29 -18.32
C LEU A 67 -25.71 0.66 -17.49
N PHE A 68 -26.47 1.47 -16.75
CA PHE A 68 -27.59 0.97 -15.94
C PHE A 68 -28.70 0.33 -16.78
N ASN A 69 -29.07 0.97 -17.90
CA ASN A 69 -30.10 0.42 -18.80
C ASN A 69 -29.68 -0.92 -19.39
N SER A 70 -28.39 -1.15 -19.64
CA SER A 70 -27.87 -2.46 -20.07
C SER A 70 -28.19 -3.56 -19.04
N TYR A 71 -27.87 -3.32 -17.75
CA TYR A 71 -28.20 -4.24 -16.66
C TYR A 71 -29.72 -4.48 -16.56
N LEU A 72 -30.51 -3.42 -16.64
CA LEU A 72 -31.97 -3.51 -16.56
C LEU A 72 -32.56 -4.32 -17.73
N GLU A 73 -32.08 -4.13 -18.96
CA GLU A 73 -32.54 -4.85 -20.14
C GLU A 73 -32.18 -6.34 -20.11
N GLU A 74 -30.95 -6.66 -19.72
CA GLU A 74 -30.46 -8.04 -19.58
C GLU A 74 -31.27 -8.80 -18.51
N LEU A 75 -31.40 -8.22 -17.31
CA LEU A 75 -32.20 -8.80 -16.24
C LEU A 75 -33.69 -8.90 -16.61
N ASN A 76 -34.24 -7.91 -17.32
CA ASN A 76 -35.63 -7.95 -17.77
C ASN A 76 -35.87 -9.08 -18.77
N LYS A 77 -34.95 -9.30 -19.70
CA LYS A 77 -35.01 -10.43 -20.65
C LYS A 77 -34.93 -11.77 -19.91
N PHE A 78 -34.02 -11.89 -18.96
CA PHE A 78 -33.89 -13.08 -18.12
C PHE A 78 -35.16 -13.34 -17.29
N SER A 79 -35.68 -12.31 -16.62
CA SER A 79 -36.92 -12.33 -15.84
C SER A 79 -38.14 -12.81 -16.65
N ARG A 80 -38.27 -12.34 -17.90
CA ARG A 80 -39.35 -12.80 -18.81
C ARG A 80 -39.22 -14.28 -19.14
N ASN A 81 -38.00 -14.74 -19.44
CA ASN A 81 -37.77 -16.14 -19.78
C ASN A 81 -38.10 -17.06 -18.61
N ILE A 82 -37.74 -16.67 -17.39
CA ILE A 82 -37.99 -17.44 -16.17
C ILE A 82 -39.48 -17.44 -15.78
N SER A 83 -40.14 -16.28 -15.81
CA SER A 83 -41.57 -16.19 -15.47
C SER A 83 -42.50 -16.80 -16.52
N ALA A 84 -42.05 -16.97 -17.76
CA ALA A 84 -42.79 -17.60 -18.85
C ALA A 84 -42.43 -19.09 -19.08
N ASP A 85 -41.53 -19.67 -18.28
CA ASP A 85 -41.11 -21.06 -18.43
C ASP A 85 -42.29 -22.02 -18.11
N PRO A 86 -42.74 -22.87 -19.06
CA PRO A 86 -43.88 -23.76 -18.88
C PRO A 86 -43.72 -24.75 -17.71
N GLU A 87 -42.51 -25.24 -17.45
CA GLU A 87 -42.28 -26.19 -16.36
C GLU A 87 -42.39 -25.49 -15.00
N ILE A 88 -41.79 -24.30 -14.87
CA ILE A 88 -41.90 -23.47 -13.67
C ILE A 88 -43.36 -23.13 -13.37
N ILE A 89 -44.10 -22.65 -14.36
CA ILE A 89 -45.52 -22.30 -14.23
C ILE A 89 -46.31 -23.50 -13.68
N LYS A 90 -46.13 -24.69 -14.26
CA LYS A 90 -46.82 -25.91 -13.84
C LYS A 90 -46.48 -26.32 -12.40
N LEU A 91 -45.23 -26.13 -11.98
CA LEU A 91 -44.77 -26.44 -10.62
C LEU A 91 -45.28 -25.43 -9.59
N VAL A 92 -45.33 -24.14 -9.95
CA VAL A 92 -45.93 -23.08 -9.12
C VAL A 92 -47.43 -23.30 -8.94
N MET A 93 -48.17 -23.64 -10.01
CA MET A 93 -49.62 -23.98 -9.91
C MET A 93 -49.91 -25.13 -8.95
N ARG A 94 -49.00 -26.12 -8.89
CA ARG A 94 -49.14 -27.30 -8.04
C ARG A 94 -48.65 -27.08 -6.61
N ASN A 95 -48.03 -25.93 -6.31
CA ASN A 95 -47.30 -25.67 -5.06
C ASN A 95 -46.28 -26.79 -4.72
N ASP A 96 -45.64 -27.39 -5.73
CA ASP A 96 -44.65 -28.48 -5.55
C ASP A 96 -43.24 -27.89 -5.35
N SER A 97 -42.98 -27.38 -4.14
CA SER A 97 -41.73 -26.68 -3.77
C SER A 97 -40.47 -27.50 -4.02
N LYS A 98 -40.52 -28.81 -3.72
CA LYS A 98 -39.36 -29.72 -3.86
C LYS A 98 -38.90 -29.83 -5.31
N LYS A 99 -39.82 -30.12 -6.23
CA LYS A 99 -39.48 -30.24 -7.65
C LYS A 99 -39.10 -28.91 -8.29
N LEU A 100 -39.72 -27.81 -7.83
CA LEU A 100 -39.34 -26.48 -8.28
C LEU A 100 -37.90 -26.16 -7.88
N PHE A 101 -37.48 -26.50 -6.66
CA PHE A 101 -36.10 -26.33 -6.20
C PHE A 101 -35.11 -27.17 -7.02
N GLU A 102 -35.43 -28.44 -7.28
CA GLU A 102 -34.61 -29.33 -8.14
C GLU A 102 -34.47 -28.79 -9.57
N TYR A 103 -35.55 -28.24 -10.15
CA TYR A 103 -35.51 -27.61 -11.47
C TYR A 103 -34.63 -26.36 -11.48
N LEU A 104 -34.78 -25.47 -10.49
CA LEU A 104 -33.98 -24.23 -10.42
C LEU A 104 -32.48 -24.51 -10.25
N LEU A 105 -32.12 -25.53 -9.46
CA LEU A 105 -30.72 -25.93 -9.31
C LEU A 105 -30.07 -26.38 -10.63
N ASN A 106 -30.84 -27.03 -11.50
CA ASN A 106 -30.37 -27.53 -12.80
C ASN A 106 -30.30 -26.46 -13.90
N LEU A 107 -30.96 -25.31 -13.74
CA LEU A 107 -30.83 -24.19 -14.67
C LEU A 107 -29.38 -23.72 -14.74
N LYS A 108 -28.83 -23.50 -15.93
CA LYS A 108 -27.55 -22.81 -16.07
C LYS A 108 -27.80 -21.30 -15.97
N THR A 109 -27.42 -20.72 -14.84
CA THR A 109 -27.53 -19.27 -14.60
C THR A 109 -26.14 -18.71 -14.35
N GLU A 110 -25.95 -17.43 -14.64
CA GLU A 110 -24.71 -16.73 -14.30
C GLU A 110 -24.56 -16.64 -12.77
N SER A 111 -23.32 -16.59 -12.29
CA SER A 111 -22.98 -16.66 -10.85
C SER A 111 -23.63 -15.57 -10.01
N ASN A 112 -24.01 -14.45 -10.62
CA ASN A 112 -24.47 -13.24 -9.94
C ASN A 112 -26.00 -13.07 -9.98
N THR A 113 -26.72 -14.06 -10.51
CA THR A 113 -28.18 -14.02 -10.65
C THR A 113 -28.88 -14.83 -9.56
N HIS A 114 -29.98 -14.30 -9.06
CA HIS A 114 -30.80 -14.92 -8.02
C HIS A 114 -32.25 -14.99 -8.47
N ILE A 115 -32.95 -16.06 -8.07
CA ILE A 115 -34.33 -16.30 -8.46
C ILE A 115 -35.11 -16.74 -7.22
N GLU A 116 -36.30 -16.19 -7.03
CA GLU A 116 -37.25 -16.63 -6.00
C GLU A 116 -38.66 -16.74 -6.57
N PHE A 117 -39.41 -17.72 -6.08
CA PHE A 117 -40.81 -17.91 -6.44
C PHE A 117 -41.69 -17.92 -5.20
N TYR A 118 -42.83 -17.28 -5.32
CA TYR A 118 -43.86 -17.19 -4.29
C TYR A 118 -45.20 -17.64 -4.85
N ASN A 119 -46.00 -18.32 -4.02
CA ASN A 119 -47.37 -18.66 -4.39
C ASN A 119 -48.31 -17.44 -4.26
N SER A 120 -49.57 -17.61 -4.65
CA SER A 120 -50.59 -16.56 -4.53
C SER A 120 -50.88 -16.09 -3.09
N ARG A 121 -50.40 -16.83 -2.08
CA ARG A 121 -50.51 -16.49 -0.64
C ARG A 121 -49.26 -15.81 -0.10
N LEU A 122 -48.30 -15.45 -0.95
CA LEU A 122 -47.01 -14.85 -0.59
C LEU A 122 -46.08 -15.79 0.19
N GLU A 123 -46.32 -17.09 0.15
CA GLU A 123 -45.42 -18.07 0.77
C GLU A 123 -44.29 -18.41 -0.22
N PRO A 124 -43.02 -18.40 0.22
CA PRO A 124 -41.89 -18.75 -0.64
C PRO A 124 -41.96 -20.23 -1.01
N LEU A 125 -41.92 -20.54 -2.31
CA LEU A 125 -41.95 -21.90 -2.84
C LEU A 125 -40.55 -22.46 -3.05
N ALA A 126 -39.69 -21.72 -3.74
CA ALA A 126 -38.32 -22.12 -4.04
C ALA A 126 -37.46 -20.89 -4.37
N PHE A 127 -36.15 -21.03 -4.22
CA PHE A 127 -35.19 -20.01 -4.61
C PHE A 127 -33.90 -20.63 -5.13
N LYS A 128 -33.12 -19.83 -5.86
CA LYS A 128 -31.75 -20.17 -6.28
C LYS A 128 -30.84 -18.98 -6.00
N GLY A 129 -29.73 -19.25 -5.32
CA GLY A 129 -28.80 -18.22 -4.87
C GLY A 129 -29.12 -17.74 -3.46
N ARG A 130 -28.83 -16.48 -3.16
CA ARG A 130 -29.10 -15.88 -1.85
C ARG A 130 -30.58 -15.51 -1.75
N LYS A 131 -31.20 -15.79 -0.60
CA LYS A 131 -32.55 -15.32 -0.30
C LYS A 131 -32.56 -13.80 -0.12
N LEU A 132 -33.48 -13.10 -0.78
CA LEU A 132 -33.50 -11.63 -0.92
C LEU A 132 -34.41 -10.92 0.08
N ASP A 133 -35.08 -11.66 0.98
CA ASP A 133 -36.01 -11.13 1.99
C ASP A 133 -36.95 -10.05 1.42
N SER A 134 -37.71 -10.42 0.40
CA SER A 134 -38.63 -9.53 -0.31
C SER A 134 -39.71 -8.92 0.59
N ASP A 135 -40.02 -7.64 0.41
CA ASP A 135 -41.06 -6.96 1.18
C ASP A 135 -42.46 -7.40 0.75
N ILE A 136 -43.33 -7.64 1.72
CA ILE A 136 -44.74 -8.06 1.50
C ILE A 136 -45.46 -7.05 0.59
N TYR A 137 -45.17 -5.76 0.74
CA TYR A 137 -45.74 -4.70 -0.10
C TYR A 137 -45.40 -4.90 -1.59
N SER A 138 -44.14 -5.16 -1.91
CA SER A 138 -43.68 -5.38 -3.29
C SER A 138 -44.29 -6.63 -3.90
N LEU A 139 -44.36 -7.71 -3.12
CA LEU A 139 -45.01 -8.94 -3.57
C LEU A 139 -46.50 -8.75 -3.82
N ASN A 140 -47.21 -8.02 -2.95
CA ASN A 140 -48.63 -7.67 -3.15
C ASN A 140 -48.82 -6.82 -4.41
N LYS A 141 -47.97 -5.81 -4.63
CA LYS A 141 -47.98 -5.00 -5.86
C LYS A 141 -47.81 -5.89 -7.10
N CYS A 142 -46.96 -6.91 -7.02
CA CYS A 142 -46.72 -7.89 -8.08
C CYS A 142 -47.91 -8.81 -8.34
N ILE A 143 -48.51 -9.40 -7.29
CA ILE A 143 -49.69 -10.27 -7.40
C ILE A 143 -50.92 -9.51 -7.91
N ASN A 144 -50.97 -8.19 -7.74
CA ASN A 144 -51.98 -7.33 -8.36
C ASN A 144 -51.75 -7.09 -9.87
N GLY A 145 -50.74 -7.75 -10.47
CA GLY A 145 -50.46 -7.73 -11.91
C GLY A 145 -49.41 -6.71 -12.34
N ASN A 146 -48.81 -5.96 -11.42
CA ASN A 146 -47.78 -4.99 -11.78
C ASN A 146 -46.43 -5.65 -11.88
N ARG A 147 -45.77 -5.45 -13.03
CA ARG A 147 -44.38 -5.83 -13.21
C ARG A 147 -43.50 -4.59 -13.07
N PHE A 148 -42.53 -4.64 -12.16
CA PHE A 148 -41.69 -3.47 -11.85
C PHE A 148 -40.30 -3.90 -11.38
N ALA A 149 -39.36 -2.96 -11.42
CA ALA A 149 -38.00 -3.14 -10.90
C ALA A 149 -37.82 -2.33 -9.60
N VAL A 150 -36.90 -2.76 -8.75
CA VAL A 150 -36.51 -2.08 -7.51
C VAL A 150 -35.01 -2.28 -7.29
N LEU A 151 -34.32 -1.26 -6.80
CA LEU A 151 -32.98 -1.41 -6.24
C LEU A 151 -33.10 -1.60 -4.73
N LYS A 152 -32.50 -2.68 -4.20
CA LYS A 152 -32.57 -3.02 -2.78
C LYS A 152 -31.18 -3.32 -2.24
N GLU A 153 -30.82 -2.66 -1.15
CA GLU A 153 -29.64 -2.96 -0.34
C GLU A 153 -29.94 -4.15 0.58
N ILE A 154 -29.12 -5.21 0.51
CA ILE A 154 -29.24 -6.43 1.33
C ILE A 154 -27.85 -6.76 1.88
N GLY A 155 -27.54 -6.23 3.07
CA GLY A 155 -26.18 -6.22 3.61
C GLY A 155 -25.23 -5.48 2.66
N PHE A 156 -24.01 -6.01 2.47
CA PHE A 156 -22.96 -5.38 1.65
C PHE A 156 -23.26 -5.25 0.15
N TYR A 157 -24.40 -5.75 -0.31
CA TYR A 157 -24.73 -5.91 -1.72
C TYR A 157 -25.96 -5.09 -2.10
N THR A 158 -25.87 -4.43 -3.26
CA THR A 158 -27.02 -3.79 -3.89
C THR A 158 -27.50 -4.66 -5.03
N TYR A 159 -28.77 -5.07 -4.97
CA TYR A 159 -29.41 -5.89 -5.99
C TYR A 159 -30.41 -5.06 -6.80
N LEU A 160 -30.40 -5.24 -8.12
CA LEU A 160 -31.54 -4.88 -8.96
C LEU A 160 -32.46 -6.08 -9.02
N ILE A 161 -33.72 -5.88 -8.60
CA ILE A 161 -34.72 -6.93 -8.48
C ILE A 161 -35.88 -6.59 -9.40
N ILE A 162 -36.28 -7.55 -10.25
CA ILE A 162 -37.48 -7.46 -11.06
C ILE A 162 -38.54 -8.39 -10.48
N TYR A 163 -39.67 -7.80 -10.10
CA TYR A 163 -40.88 -8.50 -9.68
C TYR A 163 -41.76 -8.74 -10.90
N SER A 164 -42.02 -10.00 -11.21
CA SER A 164 -42.84 -10.41 -12.36
C SER A 164 -43.99 -11.33 -11.92
N PRO A 165 -45.25 -11.01 -12.26
CA PRO A 165 -46.35 -11.92 -11.99
C PRO A 165 -46.23 -13.18 -12.83
N VAL A 166 -46.57 -14.33 -12.23
CA VAL A 166 -46.66 -15.62 -12.93
C VAL A 166 -48.13 -15.87 -13.26
N TYR A 167 -48.44 -15.96 -14.55
CA TYR A 167 -49.82 -16.13 -15.04
C TYR A 167 -50.16 -17.60 -15.26
N ASP A 168 -51.43 -17.91 -15.04
CA ASP A 168 -52.03 -19.18 -15.44
C ASP A 168 -52.06 -19.28 -16.98
N PRO A 169 -51.53 -20.36 -17.59
CA PRO A 169 -51.54 -20.54 -19.03
C PRO A 169 -52.96 -20.69 -19.60
N GLU A 170 -53.92 -21.15 -18.81
CA GLU A 170 -55.31 -21.34 -19.22
C GLU A 170 -56.13 -20.04 -19.09
N SER A 171 -55.77 -19.17 -18.13
CA SER A 171 -56.40 -17.88 -17.91
C SER A 171 -55.36 -16.77 -17.85
N LYS A 172 -55.16 -16.08 -18.98
CA LYS A 172 -54.18 -14.98 -19.13
C LYS A 172 -54.34 -13.83 -18.11
N GLN A 173 -55.43 -13.80 -17.33
CA GLN A 173 -55.70 -12.79 -16.31
C GLN A 173 -55.55 -13.32 -14.88
N ARG A 174 -55.45 -14.64 -14.66
CA ARG A 174 -55.30 -15.22 -13.33
C ARG A 174 -53.82 -15.31 -12.97
N ILE A 175 -53.45 -14.65 -11.87
CA ILE A 175 -52.09 -14.69 -11.33
C ILE A 175 -52.02 -15.82 -10.31
N ILE A 176 -51.08 -16.73 -10.52
CA ILE A 176 -50.89 -17.96 -9.71
C ILE A 176 -49.73 -17.82 -8.71
N GLY A 177 -48.88 -16.82 -8.90
CA GLY A 177 -47.74 -16.53 -8.03
C GLY A 177 -46.93 -15.33 -8.50
N ALA A 178 -45.79 -15.12 -7.85
CA ALA A 178 -44.83 -14.08 -8.20
C ALA A 178 -43.43 -14.68 -8.38
N SER A 179 -42.72 -14.19 -9.40
CA SER A 179 -41.31 -14.46 -9.69
C SER A 179 -40.49 -13.23 -9.33
N LEU A 180 -39.40 -13.45 -8.63
CA LEU A 180 -38.38 -12.43 -8.39
C LEU A 180 -37.11 -12.91 -9.07
N THR A 181 -36.55 -12.05 -9.90
CA THR A 181 -35.23 -12.27 -10.49
C THR A 181 -34.37 -11.09 -10.14
N ALA A 182 -33.20 -11.35 -9.55
CA ALA A 182 -32.28 -10.32 -9.14
C ALA A 182 -30.89 -10.54 -9.72
N GLU A 183 -30.18 -9.43 -9.88
CA GLU A 183 -28.77 -9.42 -10.24
C GLU A 183 -28.01 -8.54 -9.25
N LEU A 184 -26.84 -9.01 -8.84
CA LEU A 184 -25.91 -8.23 -8.04
C LEU A 184 -25.36 -7.07 -8.89
N ILE A 185 -25.77 -5.85 -8.56
CA ILE A 185 -25.35 -4.64 -9.30
C ILE A 185 -24.10 -4.02 -8.68
N ASP A 186 -23.97 -4.02 -7.35
CA ASP A 186 -22.86 -3.33 -6.72
C ASP A 186 -22.51 -3.87 -5.32
N ILE A 187 -21.26 -3.66 -4.91
CA ILE A 187 -20.74 -4.02 -3.60
C ILE A 187 -20.36 -2.72 -2.88
N LYS A 188 -21.07 -2.41 -1.79
CA LYS A 188 -21.01 -1.11 -1.10
C LYS A 188 -19.65 -0.80 -0.49
N TYR A 189 -18.95 -1.84 -0.01
CA TYR A 189 -17.65 -1.71 0.61
C TYR A 189 -16.58 -2.32 -0.30
N GLN A 190 -15.77 -1.47 -0.91
CA GLN A 190 -14.65 -1.87 -1.77
C GLN A 190 -13.47 -2.28 -0.90
N ILE A 191 -13.45 -3.55 -0.50
CA ILE A 191 -12.33 -4.10 0.25
C ILE A 191 -11.25 -4.50 -0.76
N ASP A 192 -10.24 -3.65 -0.92
CA ASP A 192 -9.12 -3.91 -1.81
C ASP A 192 -8.19 -4.99 -1.22
N ASN A 193 -8.45 -6.25 -1.59
CA ASN A 193 -7.50 -7.32 -1.32
C ASN A 193 -7.48 -8.38 -2.44
N LYS A 194 -6.59 -9.36 -2.30
CA LYS A 194 -6.42 -10.43 -3.31
C LYS A 194 -7.65 -11.34 -3.45
N PHE A 195 -8.59 -11.30 -2.50
CA PHE A 195 -9.75 -12.19 -2.41
C PHE A 195 -11.04 -11.53 -2.90
N PHE A 196 -11.16 -10.21 -2.82
CA PHE A 196 -12.29 -9.42 -3.29
C PHE A 196 -11.86 -8.60 -4.50
N LYS A 197 -12.43 -8.91 -5.67
CA LYS A 197 -12.29 -8.04 -6.85
C LYS A 197 -13.38 -6.99 -6.80
N ASN A 198 -12.99 -5.71 -6.85
CA ASN A 198 -13.94 -4.63 -7.07
C ASN A 198 -14.64 -4.87 -8.41
N THR A 199 -15.94 -5.10 -8.34
CA THR A 199 -16.83 -5.38 -9.47
C THR A 199 -18.18 -4.75 -9.15
N GLY A 200 -18.89 -4.29 -10.17
CA GLY A 200 -20.19 -3.66 -10.01
C GLY A 200 -20.36 -2.40 -10.87
N LEU A 201 -21.55 -1.81 -10.78
CA LEU A 201 -21.94 -0.63 -11.53
C LEU A 201 -21.09 0.59 -11.15
N LEU A 202 -20.83 0.84 -9.87
CA LEU A 202 -20.02 1.98 -9.46
C LEU A 202 -18.56 1.83 -9.93
N TYR A 203 -18.03 0.60 -9.89
CA TYR A 203 -16.70 0.31 -10.43
C TYR A 203 -16.63 0.55 -11.93
N ASN A 204 -17.62 0.07 -12.71
CA ASN A 204 -17.65 0.26 -14.16
C ASN A 204 -17.79 1.75 -14.54
N ILE A 205 -18.62 2.49 -13.80
CA ILE A 205 -18.76 3.94 -13.97
C ILE A 205 -17.41 4.62 -13.67
N ASN A 206 -16.75 4.27 -12.56
CA ASN A 206 -15.44 4.84 -12.22
C ASN A 206 -14.39 4.53 -13.29
N ALA A 207 -14.34 3.29 -13.79
CA ALA A 207 -13.40 2.89 -14.84
C ALA A 207 -13.58 3.71 -16.13
N GLU A 208 -14.83 4.00 -16.53
CA GLU A 208 -15.11 4.78 -17.75
C GLU A 208 -15.01 6.30 -17.55
N THR A 209 -15.41 6.81 -16.39
CA THR A 209 -15.57 8.26 -16.16
C THR A 209 -14.49 8.87 -15.25
N ARG A 210 -13.69 8.04 -14.59
CA ARG A 210 -12.63 8.39 -13.61
C ARG A 210 -13.13 9.27 -12.46
N VAL A 211 -14.34 9.01 -12.00
CA VAL A 211 -14.92 9.65 -10.83
C VAL A 211 -15.46 8.56 -9.91
N ASN A 212 -15.52 8.87 -8.61
CA ASN A 212 -16.11 7.99 -7.61
C ASN A 212 -17.59 8.35 -7.47
N PRO A 213 -18.51 7.61 -8.13
CA PRO A 213 -19.94 7.81 -7.95
C PRO A 213 -20.43 7.26 -6.61
N GLU A 214 -21.55 7.78 -6.13
CA GLU A 214 -22.28 7.25 -4.97
C GLU A 214 -23.67 6.76 -5.40
N LEU A 215 -24.13 5.63 -4.87
CA LEU A 215 -25.45 5.06 -5.16
C LEU A 215 -26.39 5.20 -3.97
N TYR A 216 -27.59 5.73 -4.20
CA TYR A 216 -28.68 5.80 -3.24
C TYR A 216 -29.89 5.04 -3.75
N THR A 217 -30.43 4.14 -2.93
CA THR A 217 -31.63 3.38 -3.27
C THR A 217 -32.91 4.10 -2.82
N SER A 218 -33.99 3.92 -3.57
CA SER A 218 -35.31 4.45 -3.17
C SER A 218 -35.95 3.58 -2.09
N ASN A 219 -36.70 4.20 -1.19
CA ASN A 219 -37.55 3.45 -0.28
C ASN A 219 -38.71 2.82 -1.07
N VAL A 220 -38.80 1.49 -1.02
CA VAL A 220 -39.74 0.69 -1.81
C VAL A 220 -41.22 1.01 -1.50
N ILE A 221 -41.51 1.52 -0.29
CA ILE A 221 -42.87 1.83 0.16
C ILE A 221 -43.22 3.29 -0.14
N SER A 222 -42.34 4.24 0.23
CA SER A 222 -42.63 5.67 0.10
C SER A 222 -42.24 6.28 -1.25
N GLY A 223 -41.40 5.59 -2.04
CA GLY A 223 -40.80 6.09 -3.26
C GLY A 223 -39.83 7.26 -3.05
N LYS A 224 -39.57 7.64 -1.79
CA LYS A 224 -38.65 8.75 -1.46
C LYS A 224 -37.22 8.25 -1.41
N ILE A 225 -36.30 9.11 -1.84
CA ILE A 225 -34.86 8.90 -1.76
C ILE A 225 -34.34 9.88 -0.71
N ASP A 226 -33.82 9.36 0.39
CA ASP A 226 -33.24 10.18 1.45
C ASP A 226 -31.78 10.49 1.08
N ILE A 227 -31.57 11.59 0.35
CA ILE A 227 -30.23 12.08 0.00
C ILE A 227 -29.74 12.94 1.16
N ILE A 228 -28.91 12.36 2.03
CA ILE A 228 -28.34 13.03 3.21
C ILE A 228 -26.85 13.31 2.97
N SER A 229 -26.53 13.98 1.85
CA SER A 229 -25.17 14.49 1.63
C SER A 229 -25.14 15.99 1.93
N PRO A 230 -24.27 16.49 2.83
CA PRO A 230 -24.19 17.91 3.17
C PRO A 230 -23.80 18.79 1.96
N ASN A 231 -23.31 18.21 0.87
CA ASN A 231 -22.87 18.92 -0.34
C ASN A 231 -23.61 18.46 -1.62
N THR A 232 -24.94 18.30 -1.59
CA THR A 232 -25.69 17.93 -2.82
C THR A 232 -25.49 18.90 -4.00
N GLU A 233 -25.11 20.15 -3.74
CA GLU A 233 -24.80 21.13 -4.78
C GLU A 233 -23.56 20.78 -5.61
N ASP A 234 -22.62 19.99 -5.07
CA ASP A 234 -21.38 19.60 -5.75
C ASP A 234 -21.55 18.37 -6.66
N PHE A 235 -22.74 17.76 -6.68
CA PHE A 235 -23.01 16.53 -7.43
C PHE A 235 -24.10 16.74 -8.48
N ASN A 236 -23.97 16.03 -9.60
CA ASN A 236 -25.06 15.82 -10.54
C ASN A 236 -25.80 14.54 -10.16
N GLN A 237 -27.12 14.62 -10.17
CA GLN A 237 -27.99 13.50 -9.82
C GLN A 237 -28.43 12.80 -11.11
N VAL A 238 -28.21 11.50 -11.19
CA VAL A 238 -28.71 10.65 -12.26
C VAL A 238 -29.79 9.74 -11.69
N GLU A 239 -31.03 9.99 -12.09
CA GLU A 239 -32.17 9.16 -11.71
C GLU A 239 -32.09 7.80 -12.43
N LEU A 240 -32.05 6.73 -11.65
CA LEU A 240 -32.15 5.37 -12.15
C LEU A 240 -33.62 5.00 -12.25
N LYS A 241 -34.10 4.79 -13.47
CA LYS A 241 -35.51 4.49 -13.72
C LYS A 241 -35.76 2.99 -13.87
N GLY A 242 -36.85 2.51 -13.27
CA GLY A 242 -37.28 1.12 -13.37
C GLY A 242 -38.10 0.84 -14.63
N LEU A 243 -38.66 -0.37 -14.73
CA LEU A 243 -39.49 -0.80 -15.87
C LEU A 243 -40.78 0.03 -16.07
N SER A 244 -41.25 0.68 -15.01
CA SER A 244 -42.47 1.50 -15.02
C SER A 244 -42.19 3.00 -15.17
N ASP A 245 -40.95 3.38 -15.50
CA ASP A 245 -40.42 4.76 -15.48
C ASP A 245 -40.37 5.41 -14.07
N ASP A 246 -40.76 4.67 -13.02
CA ASP A 246 -40.58 5.06 -11.62
C ASP A 246 -39.08 5.18 -11.29
N VAL A 247 -38.69 6.20 -10.51
CA VAL A 247 -37.31 6.34 -10.01
C VAL A 247 -37.06 5.32 -8.90
N ILE A 248 -36.13 4.40 -9.13
CA ILE A 248 -35.81 3.29 -8.21
C ILE A 248 -34.52 3.50 -7.43
N GLY A 249 -33.70 4.46 -7.84
CA GLY A 249 -32.50 4.92 -7.16
C GLY A 249 -31.92 6.16 -7.83
N VAL A 250 -30.89 6.75 -7.23
CA VAL A 250 -30.15 7.89 -7.78
C VAL A 250 -28.66 7.62 -7.64
N ILE A 251 -27.90 7.92 -8.70
CA ILE A 251 -26.44 7.97 -8.65
C ILE A 251 -26.01 9.43 -8.56
N LEU A 252 -25.20 9.75 -7.56
CA LEU A 252 -24.53 11.04 -7.44
C LEU A 252 -23.17 10.95 -8.13
N ILE A 253 -22.95 11.85 -9.10
CA ILE A 253 -21.67 11.98 -9.79
C ILE A 253 -21.08 13.34 -9.42
N PRO A 254 -19.86 13.43 -8.89
CA PRO A 254 -19.25 14.72 -8.59
C PRO A 254 -19.18 15.57 -9.85
N LYS A 255 -19.61 16.83 -9.74
CA LYS A 255 -19.58 17.80 -10.85
C LYS A 255 -18.15 17.92 -11.37
N TYR A 256 -18.01 17.96 -12.69
CA TYR A 256 -16.72 18.21 -13.29
C TYR A 256 -16.25 19.60 -12.86
N ASN A 257 -15.10 19.67 -12.18
CA ASN A 257 -14.56 20.90 -11.60
C ASN A 257 -13.45 21.48 -12.48
N GLU A 258 -13.22 22.78 -12.37
CA GLU A 258 -12.28 23.50 -13.22
C GLU A 258 -10.84 23.01 -13.02
N GLN A 259 -10.50 22.68 -11.77
CA GLN A 259 -9.17 22.21 -11.41
C GLN A 259 -8.82 20.88 -12.07
N THR A 260 -9.75 19.92 -12.15
CA THR A 260 -9.51 18.64 -12.85
C THR A 260 -9.31 18.86 -14.34
N HIS A 261 -10.07 19.77 -14.95
CA HIS A 261 -9.88 20.14 -16.35
C HIS A 261 -8.52 20.80 -16.61
N PHE A 262 -8.07 21.70 -15.72
CA PHE A 262 -6.74 22.28 -15.82
C PHE A 262 -5.64 21.24 -15.65
N ASN A 263 -5.80 20.30 -14.73
CA ASN A 263 -4.86 19.20 -14.57
C ASN A 263 -4.81 18.32 -15.84
N ASP A 264 -5.95 18.05 -16.48
CA ASP A 264 -6.01 17.29 -17.74
C ASP A 264 -5.28 18.02 -18.88
N ILE A 265 -5.50 19.34 -19.01
CA ILE A 265 -4.79 20.21 -19.97
C ILE A 265 -3.28 20.21 -19.69
N ASP A 266 -2.88 20.36 -18.42
CA ASP A 266 -1.48 20.35 -18.02
C ASP A 266 -0.82 19.00 -18.30
N ASN A 267 -1.49 17.89 -18.02
CA ASN A 267 -1.00 16.56 -18.31
C ASN A 267 -0.82 16.33 -19.81
N TYR A 268 -1.74 16.82 -20.65
CA TYR A 268 -1.62 16.75 -22.10
C TYR A 268 -0.46 17.61 -22.62
N SER A 269 -0.34 18.84 -22.13
CA SER A 269 0.76 19.76 -22.43
C SER A 269 2.12 19.17 -22.02
N ALA A 270 2.21 18.59 -20.82
CA ALA A 270 3.39 17.93 -20.29
C ALA A 270 3.80 16.73 -21.17
N ARG A 271 2.84 15.90 -21.59
CA ARG A 271 3.10 14.80 -22.55
C ARG A 271 3.67 15.30 -23.87
N LEU A 272 3.03 16.29 -24.47
CA LEU A 272 3.48 16.86 -25.74
C LEU A 272 4.89 17.46 -25.60
N ASN A 273 5.12 18.25 -24.55
CA ASN A 273 6.43 18.83 -24.26
C ASN A 273 7.48 17.74 -24.03
N SER A 274 7.19 16.69 -23.26
CA SER A 274 8.14 15.59 -23.02
C SER A 274 8.62 14.92 -24.32
N VAL A 275 7.73 14.72 -25.30
CA VAL A 275 8.07 14.18 -26.63
C VAL A 275 8.93 15.16 -27.42
N LEU A 276 8.57 16.44 -27.42
CA LEU A 276 9.35 17.49 -28.10
C LEU A 276 10.75 17.65 -27.49
N ILE A 277 10.87 17.61 -26.15
CA ILE A 277 12.14 17.63 -25.43
C ILE A 277 12.99 16.42 -25.81
N PHE A 278 12.40 15.22 -25.86
CA PHE A 278 13.14 14.04 -26.28
C PHE A 278 13.68 14.21 -27.71
N GLY A 279 12.84 14.65 -28.66
CA GLY A 279 13.28 14.97 -30.03
C GLY A 279 14.40 16.01 -30.08
N LEU A 280 14.27 17.10 -29.33
CA LEU A 280 15.29 18.14 -29.20
C LEU A 280 16.61 17.59 -28.66
N THR A 281 16.56 16.76 -27.62
CA THR A 281 17.77 16.19 -26.98
C THR A 281 18.52 15.24 -27.89
N VAL A 282 17.84 14.47 -28.73
CA VAL A 282 18.48 13.62 -29.76
C VAL A 282 19.22 14.48 -30.78
N ILE A 283 18.63 15.58 -31.23
CA ILE A 283 19.27 16.49 -32.18
C ILE A 283 20.45 17.23 -31.54
N LEU A 284 20.26 17.76 -30.34
CA LEU A 284 21.34 18.40 -29.57
C LEU A 284 22.50 17.44 -29.33
N PHE A 285 22.21 16.18 -29.00
CA PHE A 285 23.23 15.15 -28.86
C PHE A 285 24.03 14.98 -30.16
N LEU A 286 23.37 14.85 -31.32
CA LEU A 286 24.07 14.73 -32.61
C LEU A 286 24.93 15.94 -32.96
N ILE A 287 24.46 17.16 -32.65
CA ILE A 287 25.21 18.40 -32.89
C ILE A 287 26.43 18.47 -31.96
N ILE A 288 26.21 18.36 -30.65
CA ILE A 288 27.26 18.51 -29.62
C ILE A 288 28.27 17.37 -29.74
N TYR A 289 27.84 16.14 -30.02
CA TYR A 289 28.73 15.00 -30.22
C TYR A 289 29.78 15.26 -31.32
N ARG A 290 29.42 15.95 -32.42
CA ARG A 290 30.40 16.32 -33.46
C ARG A 290 31.47 17.27 -32.93
N PHE A 291 31.10 18.22 -32.08
CA PHE A 291 32.07 19.13 -31.43
C PHE A 291 32.95 18.38 -30.43
N ILE A 292 32.37 17.46 -29.64
CA ILE A 292 33.11 16.60 -28.73
C ILE A 292 34.11 15.75 -29.52
N ALA A 293 33.68 15.13 -30.62
CA ALA A 293 34.55 14.30 -31.46
C ALA A 293 35.75 15.07 -32.06
N ALA A 294 35.65 16.39 -32.20
CA ALA A 294 36.75 17.24 -32.67
C ALA A 294 37.81 17.55 -31.60
N ALA A 295 37.56 17.27 -30.32
CA ALA A 295 38.54 17.51 -29.27
C ALA A 295 39.70 16.51 -29.33
N ASP A 296 40.94 17.01 -29.33
CA ASP A 296 42.14 16.17 -29.47
C ASP A 296 42.32 15.21 -28.29
N SER A 297 42.08 15.71 -27.06
CA SER A 297 42.30 14.94 -25.83
C SER A 297 41.20 13.89 -25.62
N PRO A 298 41.54 12.59 -25.49
CA PRO A 298 40.56 11.54 -25.21
C PRO A 298 39.89 11.70 -23.84
N VAL A 299 40.61 12.22 -22.85
CA VAL A 299 40.06 12.49 -21.50
C VAL A 299 39.04 13.62 -21.55
N LEU A 300 39.35 14.71 -22.26
CA LEU A 300 38.41 15.81 -22.44
C LEU A 300 37.16 15.35 -23.19
N ARG A 301 37.33 14.52 -24.24
CA ARG A 301 36.21 13.89 -24.95
C ARG A 301 35.32 13.06 -24.04
N PHE A 302 35.91 12.28 -23.14
CA PHE A 302 35.15 11.51 -22.16
C PHE A 302 34.38 12.42 -21.20
N ILE A 303 35.03 13.41 -20.61
CA ILE A 303 34.40 14.34 -19.65
C ILE A 303 33.23 15.08 -20.31
N LEU A 304 33.42 15.64 -21.51
CA LEU A 304 32.37 16.35 -22.24
C LEU A 304 31.22 15.42 -22.64
N PHE A 305 31.52 14.18 -23.06
CA PHE A 305 30.49 13.20 -23.42
C PHE A 305 29.65 12.77 -22.21
N SER A 306 30.29 12.44 -21.10
CA SER A 306 29.61 12.05 -19.87
C SER A 306 28.78 13.21 -19.30
N SER A 307 29.35 14.43 -19.30
CA SER A 307 28.64 15.64 -18.87
C SER A 307 27.43 15.92 -19.74
N LEU A 308 27.54 15.76 -21.07
CA LEU A 308 26.41 15.89 -21.99
C LEU A 308 25.30 14.90 -21.66
N LEU A 309 25.61 13.61 -21.51
CA LEU A 309 24.58 12.60 -21.22
C LEU A 309 23.90 12.82 -19.87
N ILE A 310 24.65 13.19 -18.83
CA ILE A 310 24.09 13.53 -17.52
C ILE A 310 23.19 14.77 -17.63
N PHE A 311 23.62 15.80 -18.35
CA PHE A 311 22.82 17.00 -18.58
C PHE A 311 21.52 16.68 -19.32
N LEU A 312 21.58 15.89 -20.40
CA LEU A 312 20.39 15.46 -21.14
C LEU A 312 19.44 14.64 -20.24
N ARG A 313 19.97 13.83 -19.33
CA ARG A 313 19.15 13.09 -18.37
C ARG A 313 18.41 14.01 -17.39
N TYR A 314 19.09 15.01 -16.83
CA TYR A 314 18.43 15.97 -15.96
C TYR A 314 17.37 16.79 -16.70
N LEU A 315 17.64 17.15 -17.96
CA LEU A 315 16.65 17.81 -18.82
C LEU A 315 15.43 16.90 -19.03
N TRP A 316 15.61 15.59 -19.25
CA TRP A 316 14.49 14.65 -19.34
C TRP A 316 13.68 14.59 -18.05
N LEU A 317 14.33 14.52 -16.89
CA LEU A 317 13.64 14.45 -15.60
C LEU A 317 12.79 15.69 -15.33
N GLU A 318 13.29 16.88 -15.67
CA GLU A 318 12.57 18.15 -15.43
C GLU A 318 11.28 18.24 -16.25
N TYR A 319 11.24 17.65 -17.45
CA TYR A 319 10.04 17.57 -18.28
C TYR A 319 9.27 16.25 -18.14
N GLY A 320 9.61 15.43 -17.13
CA GLY A 320 8.94 14.17 -16.84
C GLY A 320 9.11 13.11 -17.93
N PHE A 321 10.17 13.14 -18.74
CA PHE A 321 10.44 12.06 -19.69
C PHE A 321 11.24 10.93 -19.02
N PRO A 322 10.82 9.66 -19.15
CA PRO A 322 9.70 9.15 -19.96
C PRO A 322 8.37 8.96 -19.19
N SER A 323 8.33 9.23 -17.87
CA SER A 323 7.17 8.99 -16.99
C SER A 323 5.86 9.67 -17.42
N ALA A 324 5.91 10.86 -18.02
CA ALA A 324 4.73 11.58 -18.51
C ALA A 324 4.04 10.85 -19.69
N ILE A 325 4.81 10.15 -20.51
CA ILE A 325 4.34 9.47 -21.73
C ILE A 325 3.76 8.10 -21.38
N PHE A 326 4.47 7.33 -20.56
CA PHE A 326 4.08 5.97 -20.23
C PHE A 326 3.28 5.94 -18.92
N ASN A 327 1.96 5.80 -19.04
CA ASN A 327 1.09 5.47 -17.91
C ASN A 327 1.24 3.99 -17.54
N SER A 328 2.40 3.60 -17.02
CA SER A 328 2.65 2.25 -16.52
C SER A 328 3.10 2.31 -15.08
N ASP A 329 2.74 1.30 -14.30
CA ASP A 329 3.08 1.23 -12.88
C ASP A 329 4.61 1.21 -12.63
N LEU A 330 5.42 0.86 -13.64
CA LEU A 330 6.88 0.94 -13.60
C LEU A 330 7.42 2.35 -13.37
N PHE A 331 6.69 3.38 -13.81
CA PHE A 331 7.03 4.79 -13.60
C PHE A 331 6.34 5.37 -12.36
N SER A 332 5.50 4.59 -11.69
CA SER A 332 4.92 4.99 -10.42
C SER A 332 5.95 4.87 -9.28
N PRO A 333 5.93 5.76 -8.28
CA PRO A 333 6.72 5.60 -7.07
C PRO A 333 6.28 4.41 -6.19
N GLY A 334 5.22 3.68 -6.56
CA GLY A 334 4.61 2.65 -5.70
C GLY A 334 5.53 1.47 -5.39
N PHE A 335 6.38 1.08 -6.34
CA PHE A 335 7.29 -0.07 -6.20
C PHE A 335 8.69 0.31 -5.72
N TYR A 336 9.13 1.52 -6.02
CA TYR A 336 10.43 2.06 -5.66
C TYR A 336 10.31 3.57 -5.62
N ALA A 337 10.64 4.17 -4.47
CA ALA A 337 10.56 5.61 -4.27
C ALA A 337 11.85 6.09 -3.61
N SER A 338 12.86 6.40 -4.43
CA SER A 338 14.09 6.99 -3.93
C SER A 338 14.17 8.48 -4.27
N VAL A 339 14.54 9.29 -3.27
CA VAL A 339 14.89 10.71 -3.44
C VAL A 339 16.30 10.85 -4.05
N PHE A 340 17.01 9.73 -4.23
CA PHE A 340 18.37 9.69 -4.74
C PHE A 340 18.56 10.50 -6.04
N GLY A 341 19.58 11.37 -6.03
CA GLY A 341 20.01 12.12 -7.20
C GLY A 341 19.01 13.16 -7.72
N ASN A 342 18.11 13.69 -6.88
CA ASN A 342 17.04 14.60 -7.27
C ASN A 342 16.01 13.95 -8.23
N GLY A 343 15.62 12.71 -7.93
CA GLY A 343 14.59 11.98 -8.69
C GLY A 343 15.11 11.16 -9.86
N ILE A 344 16.43 11.02 -10.04
CA ILE A 344 17.06 10.11 -11.01
C ILE A 344 16.57 8.66 -10.85
N ALA A 345 16.17 8.31 -9.63
CA ALA A 345 15.72 7.01 -9.18
C ALA A 345 14.31 7.09 -8.56
N ARG A 346 13.45 8.01 -9.02
CA ARG A 346 12.11 8.23 -8.45
C ARG A 346 11.18 7.01 -8.59
N SER A 347 11.40 6.20 -9.62
CA SER A 347 10.66 4.97 -9.89
C SER A 347 11.58 3.95 -10.58
N VAL A 348 11.12 2.70 -10.69
CA VAL A 348 11.91 1.61 -11.29
C VAL A 348 12.26 1.94 -12.75
N GLY A 349 11.31 2.48 -13.50
CA GLY A 349 11.52 2.90 -14.88
C GLY A 349 12.53 4.05 -15.01
N GLU A 350 12.48 5.04 -14.12
CA GLU A 350 13.46 6.15 -14.13
C GLU A 350 14.88 5.65 -13.80
N LEU A 351 15.00 4.70 -12.86
CA LEU A 351 16.28 4.06 -12.54
C LEU A 351 16.83 3.25 -13.74
N PHE A 352 15.96 2.57 -14.50
CA PHE A 352 16.36 1.83 -15.71
C PHE A 352 16.97 2.74 -16.78
N VAL A 353 16.35 3.89 -17.05
CA VAL A 353 16.89 4.88 -18.00
C VAL A 353 18.26 5.37 -17.54
N THR A 354 18.40 5.66 -16.25
CA THR A 354 19.67 6.09 -15.66
C THR A 354 20.75 5.01 -15.78
N ALA A 355 20.43 3.75 -15.47
CA ALA A 355 21.36 2.63 -15.60
C ALA A 355 21.83 2.46 -17.05
N PHE A 356 20.94 2.64 -18.03
CA PHE A 356 21.29 2.57 -19.44
C PHE A 356 22.22 3.72 -19.87
N ILE A 357 22.01 4.93 -19.35
CA ILE A 357 22.92 6.07 -19.61
C ILE A 357 24.31 5.80 -19.03
N ILE A 358 24.37 5.28 -17.80
CA ILE A 358 25.63 4.88 -17.16
C ILE A 358 26.34 3.81 -18.01
N LEU A 359 25.60 2.84 -18.55
CA LEU A 359 26.16 1.83 -19.46
C LEU A 359 26.80 2.46 -20.71
N ILE A 360 26.12 3.40 -21.36
CA ILE A 360 26.66 4.12 -22.53
C ILE A 360 27.95 4.86 -22.14
N ILE A 361 27.95 5.55 -20.99
CA ILE A 361 29.13 6.24 -20.46
C ILE A 361 30.27 5.25 -20.23
N SER A 362 30.01 4.11 -19.58
CA SER A 362 31.01 3.07 -19.28
C SER A 362 31.60 2.45 -20.53
N VAL A 363 30.77 2.12 -21.53
CA VAL A 363 31.23 1.57 -22.81
C VAL A 363 32.08 2.59 -23.56
N TYR A 364 31.68 3.87 -23.56
CA TYR A 364 32.45 4.94 -24.19
C TYR A 364 33.77 5.22 -23.45
N ALA A 365 33.77 5.19 -22.11
CA ALA A 365 34.96 5.33 -21.28
C ALA A 365 35.98 4.24 -21.61
N PHE A 366 35.52 2.98 -21.59
CA PHE A 366 36.32 1.80 -21.88
C PHE A 366 36.93 1.90 -23.28
N ASN A 367 36.13 2.21 -24.30
CA ASN A 367 36.61 2.37 -25.68
C ASN A 367 37.67 3.48 -25.81
N THR A 368 37.42 4.63 -25.18
CA THR A 368 38.28 5.81 -25.27
C THR A 368 39.62 5.57 -24.57
N ILE A 369 39.60 4.90 -23.42
CA ILE A 369 40.79 4.55 -22.65
C ILE A 369 41.65 3.54 -23.41
N LEU A 370 41.03 2.51 -23.99
CA LEU A 370 41.74 1.45 -24.72
C LEU A 370 42.38 1.95 -26.02
N ASN A 371 41.67 2.78 -26.78
CA ASN A 371 42.15 3.32 -28.05
C ASN A 371 43.11 4.51 -27.90
N SER A 372 43.34 4.99 -26.67
CA SER A 372 44.26 6.10 -26.44
C SER A 372 45.71 5.68 -26.74
N LYS A 373 46.19 6.01 -27.94
CA LYS A 373 47.61 5.83 -28.30
C LYS A 373 48.45 6.78 -27.45
N VAL A 374 49.37 6.23 -26.67
CA VAL A 374 50.33 7.04 -25.90
C VAL A 374 51.29 7.66 -26.89
N LYS A 375 51.09 8.95 -27.20
CA LYS A 375 52.21 9.77 -27.65
C LYS A 375 53.08 9.97 -26.41
N SER A 376 54.31 9.49 -26.44
CA SER A 376 55.31 9.69 -25.39
C SER A 376 55.72 11.17 -25.36
N ALA A 377 54.82 12.03 -24.89
CA ALA A 377 55.22 13.34 -24.39
C ALA A 377 55.99 13.08 -23.09
N VAL A 378 57.13 13.75 -22.91
CA VAL A 378 57.95 13.67 -21.70
C VAL A 378 57.12 14.24 -20.55
N SER A 379 56.35 13.40 -19.86
CA SER A 379 55.64 13.78 -18.64
C SER A 379 56.61 13.78 -17.47
N SER A 380 56.46 14.78 -16.59
CA SER A 380 57.20 14.78 -15.33
C SER A 380 56.65 13.67 -14.42
N VAL A 381 57.54 12.92 -13.78
CA VAL A 381 57.22 11.89 -12.77
C VAL A 381 56.13 12.31 -11.77
N PRO A 382 56.12 13.54 -11.19
CA PRO A 382 55.06 13.95 -10.25
C PRO A 382 53.66 13.96 -10.89
N PHE A 383 53.53 14.30 -12.17
CA PHE A 383 52.24 14.32 -12.84
C PHE A 383 51.67 12.91 -13.04
N ASP A 384 52.53 11.91 -13.25
CA ASP A 384 52.09 10.52 -13.39
C ASP A 384 51.75 9.88 -12.04
N ILE A 385 52.48 10.23 -10.97
CA ILE A 385 52.09 9.87 -9.60
C ILE A 385 50.70 10.43 -9.30
N LEU A 386 50.45 11.71 -9.58
CA LEU A 386 49.13 12.33 -9.36
C LEU A 386 48.01 11.59 -10.12
N LYS A 387 48.22 11.22 -11.38
CA LYS A 387 47.26 10.43 -12.16
C LYS A 387 46.99 9.06 -11.55
N ILE A 388 48.03 8.37 -11.08
CA ILE A 388 47.92 7.05 -10.45
C ILE A 388 47.09 7.18 -9.16
N THR A 389 47.44 8.14 -8.30
CA THR A 389 46.71 8.41 -7.06
C THR A 389 45.24 8.74 -7.34
N LEU A 390 44.97 9.64 -8.28
CA LEU A 390 43.60 10.00 -8.67
C LEU A 390 42.82 8.79 -9.21
N SER A 391 43.46 7.93 -10.00
CA SER A 391 42.84 6.72 -10.55
C SER A 391 42.47 5.72 -9.45
N ILE A 392 43.32 5.57 -8.42
CA ILE A 392 43.04 4.73 -7.25
C ILE A 392 41.87 5.30 -6.43
N VAL A 393 41.83 6.62 -6.21
CA VAL A 393 40.71 7.27 -5.50
C VAL A 393 39.40 7.06 -6.27
N ILE A 394 39.40 7.28 -7.58
CA ILE A 394 38.22 7.06 -8.44
C ILE A 394 37.78 5.58 -8.41
N PHE A 395 38.74 4.64 -8.40
CA PHE A 395 38.44 3.20 -8.31
C PHE A 395 37.60 2.88 -7.07
N PHE A 396 38.02 3.34 -5.89
CA PHE A 396 37.26 3.12 -4.65
C PHE A 396 35.96 3.92 -4.57
N LEU A 397 35.94 5.13 -5.13
CA LEU A 397 34.71 5.95 -5.19
C LEU A 397 33.63 5.25 -6.03
N PHE A 398 33.99 4.58 -7.12
CA PHE A 398 33.03 3.79 -7.90
C PHE A 398 32.50 2.57 -7.14
N ILE A 399 33.34 1.86 -6.38
CA ILE A 399 32.89 0.75 -5.53
C ILE A 399 31.96 1.27 -4.43
N TYR A 400 32.31 2.38 -3.78
CA TYR A 400 31.51 3.01 -2.75
C TYR A 400 30.13 3.45 -3.28
N GLY A 401 30.12 4.20 -4.40
CA GLY A 401 28.88 4.66 -5.03
C GLY A 401 27.99 3.52 -5.51
N PHE A 402 28.57 2.43 -6.02
CA PHE A 402 27.80 1.24 -6.38
C PHE A 402 27.12 0.59 -5.16
N GLY A 403 27.83 0.49 -4.03
CA GLY A 403 27.25 0.01 -2.77
C GLY A 403 26.05 0.84 -2.33
N TRP A 404 26.15 2.17 -2.41
CA TRP A 404 25.07 3.09 -2.07
C TRP A 404 23.83 2.88 -2.96
N VAL A 405 24.03 2.70 -4.26
CA VAL A 405 22.93 2.45 -5.20
C VAL A 405 22.25 1.10 -4.94
N ILE A 406 23.01 0.03 -4.72
CA ILE A 406 22.43 -1.28 -4.42
C ILE A 406 21.66 -1.26 -3.09
N GLN A 407 22.21 -0.60 -2.08
CA GLN A 407 21.51 -0.44 -0.81
C GLN A 407 20.20 0.33 -1.00
N SER A 408 20.20 1.46 -1.73
CA SER A 408 18.96 2.19 -2.02
C SER A 408 17.94 1.31 -2.76
N VAL A 409 18.37 0.54 -3.77
CA VAL A 409 17.48 -0.38 -4.51
C VAL A 409 16.84 -1.42 -3.58
N VAL A 410 17.58 -1.96 -2.62
CA VAL A 410 17.07 -2.95 -1.66
C VAL A 410 16.19 -2.29 -0.59
N PHE A 411 16.64 -1.19 0.02
CA PHE A 411 15.98 -0.56 1.16
C PHE A 411 14.75 0.28 0.79
N ASP A 412 14.81 1.01 -0.34
CA ASP A 412 13.74 1.92 -0.79
C ASP A 412 12.71 1.23 -1.68
N SER A 413 12.90 -0.05 -2.03
CA SER A 413 11.90 -0.82 -2.78
C SER A 413 10.92 -1.55 -1.86
N ASN A 414 9.71 -1.74 -2.37
CA ASN A 414 8.66 -2.52 -1.71
C ASN A 414 8.51 -3.92 -2.35
N LEU A 415 9.50 -4.36 -3.13
CA LEU A 415 9.45 -5.62 -3.86
C LEU A 415 10.11 -6.73 -3.03
N LYS A 416 9.42 -7.88 -2.92
CA LYS A 416 10.01 -9.10 -2.37
C LYS A 416 11.01 -9.65 -3.38
N PHE A 417 12.30 -9.53 -3.08
CA PHE A 417 13.38 -10.03 -3.95
C PHE A 417 13.41 -11.55 -4.04
N PHE A 418 12.92 -12.23 -3.00
CA PHE A 418 12.82 -13.68 -2.92
C PHE A 418 11.34 -14.05 -2.68
N ASP A 419 10.66 -14.50 -3.74
CA ASP A 419 9.32 -15.09 -3.62
C ASP A 419 9.40 -16.55 -4.09
N ASN A 420 9.41 -17.48 -3.13
CA ASN A 420 9.48 -18.91 -3.42
C ASN A 420 8.23 -19.45 -4.15
N ALA A 421 7.14 -18.67 -4.20
CA ALA A 421 5.88 -19.10 -4.80
C ALA A 421 5.90 -19.05 -6.34
N ASN A 422 6.74 -18.20 -6.93
CA ASN A 422 6.71 -17.94 -8.37
C ASN A 422 8.10 -18.15 -9.01
N ILE A 423 8.21 -19.17 -9.87
CA ILE A 423 9.44 -19.44 -10.65
C ILE A 423 9.73 -18.29 -11.62
N ILE A 424 8.68 -17.63 -12.13
CA ILE A 424 8.81 -16.46 -13.01
C ILE A 424 8.60 -15.20 -12.15
N PRO A 425 9.59 -14.30 -12.07
CA PRO A 425 9.47 -13.07 -11.29
C PRO A 425 8.38 -12.15 -11.87
N SER A 426 7.83 -11.28 -11.02
CA SER A 426 6.96 -10.19 -11.50
C SER A 426 7.73 -9.28 -12.46
N ARG A 427 7.01 -8.53 -13.31
CA ARG A 427 7.64 -7.65 -14.31
C ARG A 427 8.55 -6.61 -13.68
N GLU A 428 8.16 -6.10 -12.51
CA GLU A 428 8.87 -5.10 -11.73
C GLU A 428 10.17 -5.69 -11.15
N LEU A 429 10.09 -6.88 -10.55
CA LEU A 429 11.25 -7.57 -9.98
C LEU A 429 12.27 -7.94 -11.08
N PHE A 430 11.79 -8.46 -12.21
CA PHE A 430 12.65 -8.73 -13.37
C PHE A 430 13.37 -7.48 -13.85
N LEU A 431 12.66 -6.34 -13.93
CA LEU A 431 13.26 -5.08 -14.35
C LEU A 431 14.34 -4.62 -13.35
N ILE A 432 14.11 -4.73 -12.04
CA ILE A 432 15.13 -4.40 -11.03
C ILE A 432 16.36 -5.30 -11.15
N GLN A 433 16.18 -6.61 -11.31
CA GLN A 433 17.31 -7.52 -11.49
C GLN A 433 18.12 -7.17 -12.75
N LEU A 434 17.44 -6.80 -13.83
CA LEU A 434 18.09 -6.33 -15.06
C LEU A 434 18.83 -5.00 -14.84
N ILE A 435 18.26 -4.05 -14.08
CA ILE A 435 18.91 -2.79 -13.72
C ILE A 435 20.21 -3.06 -12.95
N ILE A 436 20.15 -3.91 -11.92
CA ILE A 436 21.31 -4.27 -11.12
C ILE A 436 22.39 -4.89 -11.99
N LEU A 437 22.01 -5.81 -12.88
CA LEU A 437 22.94 -6.42 -13.84
C LEU A 437 23.60 -5.37 -14.74
N ILE A 438 22.84 -4.44 -15.31
CA ILE A 438 23.36 -3.35 -16.14
C ILE A 438 24.33 -2.46 -15.34
N LEU A 439 23.98 -2.10 -14.10
CA LEU A 439 24.83 -1.28 -13.24
C LEU A 439 26.12 -2.00 -12.85
N THR A 440 26.07 -3.28 -12.46
CA THR A 440 27.27 -4.07 -12.14
C THR A 440 28.17 -4.23 -13.36
N PHE A 441 27.58 -4.54 -14.52
CA PHE A 441 28.33 -4.64 -15.78
C PHE A 441 29.02 -3.32 -16.13
N SER A 442 28.30 -2.19 -15.97
CA SER A 442 28.82 -0.84 -16.20
C SER A 442 29.95 -0.48 -15.24
N LEU A 443 29.83 -0.85 -13.97
CA LEU A 443 30.87 -0.69 -12.96
C LEU A 443 32.12 -1.48 -13.34
N PHE A 444 31.97 -2.75 -13.68
CA PHE A 444 33.11 -3.61 -14.02
C PHE A 444 33.84 -3.10 -15.25
N LEU A 445 33.14 -2.62 -16.27
CA LEU A 445 33.78 -1.95 -17.41
C LEU A 445 34.63 -0.74 -16.99
N LEU A 446 34.11 0.12 -16.10
CA LEU A 446 34.85 1.29 -15.60
C LEU A 446 36.07 0.88 -14.78
N LEU A 447 35.91 -0.07 -13.85
CA LEU A 447 37.00 -0.55 -13.01
C LEU A 447 38.10 -1.25 -13.83
N VAL A 448 37.73 -2.06 -14.83
CA VAL A 448 38.70 -2.65 -15.78
C VAL A 448 39.43 -1.57 -16.56
N SER A 449 38.72 -0.52 -17.00
CA SER A 449 39.33 0.63 -17.67
C SER A 449 40.39 1.31 -16.78
N ILE A 450 40.08 1.50 -15.50
CA ILE A 450 40.99 2.12 -14.53
C ILE A 450 42.19 1.21 -14.26
N VAL A 451 41.99 -0.09 -14.04
CA VAL A 451 43.08 -1.05 -13.85
C VAL A 451 44.01 -1.06 -15.06
N PHE A 452 43.45 -1.02 -16.27
CA PHE A 452 44.25 -0.92 -17.49
C PHE A 452 45.08 0.37 -17.52
N LEU A 453 44.50 1.52 -17.16
CA LEU A 453 45.24 2.79 -17.03
C LEU A 453 46.36 2.72 -15.98
N LEU A 454 46.10 2.11 -14.82
CA LEU A 454 47.07 1.93 -13.76
C LEU A 454 48.25 1.08 -14.24
N ILE A 455 47.99 -0.11 -14.78
CA ILE A 455 49.03 -1.01 -15.31
C ILE A 455 49.86 -0.31 -16.37
N ARG A 456 49.19 0.41 -17.29
CA ARG A 456 49.87 1.13 -18.37
C ARG A 456 50.78 2.24 -17.83
N ASN A 457 50.26 3.15 -17.01
CA ASN A 457 51.02 4.29 -16.50
C ASN A 457 52.19 3.84 -15.61
N PHE A 458 51.99 2.81 -14.80
CA PHE A 458 53.00 2.29 -13.88
C PHE A 458 54.15 1.57 -14.62
N ARG A 459 53.84 0.82 -15.69
CA ARG A 459 54.85 0.10 -16.50
C ARG A 459 55.77 1.03 -17.30
N PHE A 460 55.23 2.13 -17.83
CA PHE A 460 55.98 3.03 -18.71
C PHE A 460 56.72 4.15 -17.98
N ASN A 461 56.15 4.75 -16.92
CA ASN A 461 56.63 6.05 -16.43
C ASN A 461 57.34 6.01 -15.07
N VAL A 462 57.08 5.01 -14.22
CA VAL A 462 57.55 5.02 -12.82
C VAL A 462 58.85 4.22 -12.63
N PHE A 463 58.97 3.03 -13.23
CA PHE A 463 60.13 2.17 -13.01
C PHE A 463 61.17 2.31 -14.12
N ARG A 464 62.32 2.91 -13.79
CA ARG A 464 63.51 2.94 -14.67
C ARG A 464 64.24 1.60 -14.71
N ILE A 465 64.06 0.75 -13.69
CA ILE A 465 64.72 -0.55 -13.52
C ILE A 465 63.93 -1.65 -14.25
N ASN A 466 64.56 -2.34 -15.21
CA ASN A 466 63.89 -3.32 -16.07
C ASN A 466 63.32 -4.56 -15.33
N SER A 467 63.90 -4.97 -14.20
CA SER A 467 63.44 -6.14 -13.43
C SER A 467 62.07 -5.91 -12.76
N LEU A 468 61.84 -4.73 -12.20
CA LEU A 468 60.58 -4.37 -11.52
C LEU A 468 59.41 -4.16 -12.50
N LYS A 469 59.69 -3.87 -13.78
CA LYS A 469 58.63 -3.70 -14.80
C LYS A 469 57.78 -4.95 -14.98
N ASN A 470 58.35 -6.14 -14.84
CA ASN A 470 57.62 -7.41 -14.98
C ASN A 470 56.69 -7.70 -13.79
N TYR A 471 56.99 -7.12 -12.61
CA TYR A 471 56.20 -7.28 -11.39
C TYR A 471 55.23 -6.10 -11.13
N SER A 472 55.22 -5.09 -12.01
CA SER A 472 54.38 -3.88 -11.89
C SER A 472 52.91 -4.17 -11.59
N SER A 473 52.32 -5.15 -12.28
CA SER A 473 50.93 -5.55 -12.03
C SER A 473 50.72 -6.06 -10.60
N PHE A 474 51.58 -6.95 -10.09
CA PHE A 474 51.42 -7.48 -8.73
C PHE A 474 51.55 -6.39 -7.66
N ILE A 475 52.41 -5.39 -7.88
CA ILE A 475 52.54 -4.24 -6.97
C ILE A 475 51.24 -3.42 -6.92
N ILE A 476 50.61 -3.16 -8.07
CA ILE A 476 49.33 -2.44 -8.12
C ILE A 476 48.23 -3.21 -7.38
N LEU A 477 48.15 -4.53 -7.59
CA LEU A 477 47.18 -5.36 -6.85
C LEU A 477 47.41 -5.28 -5.34
N PHE A 478 48.66 -5.37 -4.90
CA PHE A 478 49.00 -5.25 -3.49
C PHE A 478 48.60 -3.88 -2.93
N ILE A 479 48.85 -2.79 -3.66
CA ILE A 479 48.43 -1.43 -3.27
C ILE A 479 46.90 -1.34 -3.15
N LEU A 480 46.15 -1.88 -4.12
CA LEU A 480 44.68 -1.87 -4.06
C LEU A 480 44.16 -2.67 -2.86
N LEU A 481 44.71 -3.86 -2.59
CA LEU A 481 44.31 -4.67 -1.42
C LEU A 481 44.69 -3.99 -0.10
N PHE A 482 45.87 -3.36 -0.03
CA PHE A 482 46.33 -2.63 1.15
C PHE A 482 45.43 -1.42 1.45
N ILE A 483 45.05 -0.64 0.43
CA ILE A 483 44.12 0.49 0.60
C ILE A 483 42.74 -0.02 1.02
N ASN A 484 42.24 -1.13 0.45
CA ASN A 484 40.97 -1.73 0.88
C ASN A 484 41.00 -2.14 2.37
N GLN A 485 42.13 -2.67 2.84
CA GLN A 485 42.33 -3.00 4.25
C GLN A 485 42.32 -1.74 5.13
N ILE A 486 43.02 -0.67 4.71
CA ILE A 486 43.04 0.61 5.42
C ILE A 486 41.63 1.20 5.53
N LEU A 487 40.87 1.23 4.43
CA LEU A 487 39.51 1.77 4.42
C LEU A 487 38.59 1.04 5.41
N THR A 488 38.80 -0.26 5.59
CA THR A 488 38.04 -1.07 6.56
C THR A 488 38.42 -0.74 8.00
N PHE A 489 39.68 -0.37 8.27
CA PHE A 489 40.12 0.04 9.61
C PHE A 489 39.58 1.41 10.03
N TYR A 490 39.36 2.31 9.08
CA TYR A 490 38.81 3.66 9.33
C TYR A 490 37.27 3.70 9.40
N ASP A 491 36.63 2.53 9.55
CA ASP A 491 35.18 2.36 9.72
C ASP A 491 34.35 3.18 8.73
N THR A 492 34.80 3.18 7.48
CA THR A 492 33.98 3.74 6.41
C THR A 492 32.82 2.77 6.17
N ASP A 493 31.59 3.23 6.35
CA ASP A 493 30.33 2.51 6.11
C ASP A 493 30.20 2.10 4.63
N PHE A 494 31.04 1.17 4.18
CA PHE A 494 30.94 0.57 2.86
C PHE A 494 29.79 -0.42 2.89
N HIS A 495 28.73 -0.14 2.12
CA HIS A 495 27.58 -1.02 1.94
C HIS A 495 27.88 -2.31 1.15
N ILE A 496 29.16 -2.59 0.86
CA ILE A 496 29.61 -3.85 0.27
C ILE A 496 30.58 -4.47 1.26
N SER A 497 30.29 -5.69 1.70
CA SER A 497 31.17 -6.40 2.63
C SER A 497 32.61 -6.48 2.13
N TYR A 498 33.54 -6.55 3.08
CA TYR A 498 34.97 -6.66 2.82
C TYR A 498 35.31 -7.79 1.85
N ILE A 499 34.70 -8.98 2.04
CA ILE A 499 34.98 -10.18 1.24
C ILE A 499 34.60 -9.94 -0.23
N PHE A 500 33.42 -9.38 -0.49
CA PHE A 500 33.00 -9.10 -1.87
C PHE A 500 33.85 -8.01 -2.51
N ARG A 501 34.27 -6.98 -1.75
CA ARG A 501 35.24 -5.97 -2.26
C ARG A 501 36.54 -6.63 -2.70
N VAL A 502 37.09 -7.56 -1.92
CA VAL A 502 38.31 -8.30 -2.27
C VAL A 502 38.11 -9.16 -3.52
N ILE A 503 36.99 -9.89 -3.62
CA ILE A 503 36.67 -10.72 -4.80
C ILE A 503 36.56 -9.86 -6.06
N ILE A 504 35.88 -8.71 -5.98
CA ILE A 504 35.74 -7.74 -7.07
C ILE A 504 37.12 -7.24 -7.51
N ILE A 505 37.95 -6.77 -6.56
CA ILE A 505 39.30 -6.25 -6.84
C ILE A 505 40.14 -7.32 -7.55
N ILE A 506 40.21 -8.54 -7.02
CA ILE A 506 41.02 -9.62 -7.59
C ILE A 506 40.52 -10.00 -8.99
N SER A 507 39.21 -10.19 -9.15
CA SER A 507 38.61 -10.62 -10.42
C SER A 507 38.83 -9.61 -11.54
N ILE A 508 38.58 -8.33 -11.24
CA ILE A 508 38.78 -7.22 -12.18
C ILE A 508 40.26 -7.05 -12.50
N PHE A 509 41.13 -7.24 -11.50
CA PHE A 509 42.57 -7.13 -11.70
C PHE A 509 43.10 -8.23 -12.62
N LEU A 510 42.71 -9.48 -12.41
CA LEU A 510 43.07 -10.61 -13.28
C LEU A 510 42.58 -10.39 -14.71
N PHE A 511 41.35 -9.93 -14.86
CA PHE A 511 40.78 -9.61 -16.17
C PHE A 511 41.47 -8.42 -16.85
N GLY A 512 41.83 -7.38 -16.09
CA GLY A 512 42.60 -6.24 -16.54
C GLY A 512 44.00 -6.61 -17.03
N ILE A 513 44.70 -7.52 -16.33
CA ILE A 513 45.98 -8.08 -16.80
C ILE A 513 45.79 -8.85 -18.10
N PHE A 514 44.77 -9.70 -18.17
CA PHE A 514 44.48 -10.50 -19.38
C PHE A 514 44.29 -9.60 -20.61
N ILE A 515 43.47 -8.55 -20.48
CA ILE A 515 43.27 -7.55 -21.55
C ILE A 515 44.58 -6.82 -21.87
N SER A 516 45.31 -6.37 -20.85
CA SER A 516 46.56 -5.62 -21.03
C SER A 516 47.62 -6.43 -21.79
N ARG A 517 47.78 -7.72 -21.48
CA ARG A 517 48.69 -8.62 -22.20
C ARG A 517 48.26 -8.82 -23.65
N LYS A 518 46.98 -9.17 -23.88
CA LYS A 518 46.47 -9.42 -25.24
C LYS A 518 46.57 -8.20 -26.15
N LEU A 519 46.38 -6.99 -25.63
CA LEU A 519 46.56 -5.76 -26.40
C LEU A 519 48.02 -5.45 -26.71
N THR A 520 48.96 -5.90 -25.87
CA THR A 520 50.38 -5.74 -26.12
C THR A 520 50.87 -6.76 -27.17
N ASP A 521 50.34 -7.98 -27.13
CA ASP A 521 50.84 -9.10 -27.95
C ASP A 521 50.18 -9.18 -29.34
N VAL A 522 48.93 -8.71 -29.50
CA VAL A 522 48.16 -8.85 -30.76
C VAL A 522 47.75 -7.47 -31.28
N GLN A 523 48.34 -7.05 -32.41
CA GLN A 523 48.14 -5.71 -33.00
C GLN A 523 46.69 -5.35 -33.36
N ASN A 524 45.78 -6.32 -33.46
CA ASN A 524 44.35 -6.11 -33.79
C ASN A 524 43.41 -6.93 -32.88
N TYR A 525 43.67 -6.97 -31.58
CA TYR A 525 42.76 -7.67 -30.65
C TYR A 525 41.38 -6.98 -30.57
N SER A 526 40.31 -7.67 -30.98
CA SER A 526 38.95 -7.17 -30.85
C SER A 526 38.50 -7.29 -29.38
N ILE A 527 38.54 -6.18 -28.66
CA ILE A 527 38.17 -6.14 -27.23
C ILE A 527 36.69 -6.50 -27.04
N TYR A 528 35.82 -6.11 -27.98
CA TYR A 528 34.40 -6.47 -28.03
C TYR A 528 34.13 -7.89 -28.52
N SER A 529 35.06 -8.83 -28.32
CA SER A 529 34.79 -10.23 -28.61
C SER A 529 33.69 -10.77 -27.68
N LEU A 530 32.84 -11.64 -28.21
CA LEU A 530 31.82 -12.36 -27.44
C LEU A 530 32.45 -13.01 -26.18
N LYS A 531 33.67 -13.55 -26.31
CA LYS A 531 34.41 -14.18 -25.20
C LYS A 531 34.66 -13.22 -24.03
N ASN A 532 35.17 -12.02 -24.29
CA ASN A 532 35.44 -11.04 -23.23
C ASN A 532 34.14 -10.57 -22.57
N PHE A 533 33.09 -10.39 -23.37
CA PHE A 533 31.76 -10.02 -22.86
C PHE A 533 31.19 -11.13 -21.97
N SER A 534 31.28 -12.40 -22.40
CA SER A 534 30.84 -13.56 -21.62
C SER A 534 31.60 -13.68 -20.29
N VAL A 535 32.90 -13.41 -20.26
CA VAL A 535 33.68 -13.43 -19.01
C VAL A 535 33.21 -12.33 -18.05
N LEU A 536 33.00 -11.11 -18.55
CA LEU A 536 32.56 -10.00 -17.71
C LEU A 536 31.14 -10.24 -17.18
N LEU A 537 30.26 -10.79 -18.02
CA LEU A 537 28.90 -11.19 -17.64
C LEU A 537 28.91 -12.32 -16.60
N LEU A 538 29.78 -13.32 -16.76
CA LEU A 538 29.98 -14.39 -15.78
C LEU A 538 30.45 -13.84 -14.43
N LEU A 539 31.37 -12.87 -14.43
CA LEU A 539 31.79 -12.20 -13.20
C LEU A 539 30.61 -11.48 -12.54
N CYS A 540 29.76 -10.78 -13.31
CA CYS A 540 28.55 -10.15 -12.77
C CYS A 540 27.62 -11.18 -12.11
N ILE A 541 27.32 -12.29 -12.80
CA ILE A 541 26.45 -13.37 -12.30
C ILE A 541 26.98 -13.95 -10.97
N ILE A 542 28.30 -14.07 -10.81
CA ILE A 542 28.88 -14.58 -9.56
C ILE A 542 28.80 -13.55 -8.43
N THR A 543 29.03 -12.26 -8.72
CA THR A 543 29.10 -11.23 -7.67
C THR A 543 27.74 -10.68 -7.24
N ILE A 544 26.76 -10.58 -8.13
CA ILE A 544 25.47 -9.94 -7.86
C ILE A 544 24.70 -10.65 -6.73
N PRO A 545 24.50 -11.99 -6.76
CA PRO A 545 23.74 -12.68 -5.71
C PRO A 545 24.34 -12.48 -4.33
N GLY A 546 25.69 -12.52 -4.22
CA GLY A 546 26.38 -12.33 -2.95
C GLY A 546 26.16 -10.94 -2.36
N ILE A 547 26.29 -9.88 -3.18
CA ILE A 547 26.10 -8.48 -2.73
C ILE A 547 24.63 -8.22 -2.40
N LEU A 548 23.70 -8.75 -3.20
CA LEU A 548 22.27 -8.62 -2.94
C LEU A 548 21.87 -9.31 -1.65
N LEU A 549 22.31 -10.56 -1.44
CA LEU A 549 21.99 -11.31 -0.23
C LEU A 549 22.51 -10.62 1.03
N ASP A 550 23.71 -10.05 0.99
CA ASP A 550 24.29 -9.29 2.12
C ASP A 550 23.42 -8.05 2.46
N ASN A 551 22.98 -7.30 1.45
CA ASN A 551 22.12 -6.14 1.67
C ASN A 551 20.70 -6.52 2.12
N ILE A 552 20.11 -7.57 1.55
CA ILE A 552 18.77 -8.03 1.91
C ILE A 552 18.79 -8.60 3.35
N THR A 553 19.82 -9.35 3.73
CA THR A 553 19.94 -9.85 5.12
C THR A 553 20.20 -8.72 6.12
N SER A 554 20.92 -7.67 5.75
CA SER A 554 21.06 -6.46 6.55
C SER A 554 19.71 -5.74 6.73
N GLN A 555 18.95 -5.58 5.65
CA GLN A 555 17.60 -5.01 5.69
C GLN A 555 16.66 -5.83 6.58
N GLU A 556 16.68 -7.16 6.43
CA GLU A 556 15.87 -8.09 7.23
C GLU A 556 16.22 -7.99 8.72
N THR A 557 17.52 -7.90 9.05
CA THR A 557 17.99 -7.67 10.43
C THR A 557 17.35 -6.40 11.03
N ARG A 558 17.39 -5.28 10.28
CA ARG A 558 16.81 -4.01 10.73
C ARG A 558 15.29 -4.10 10.90
N TYR A 559 14.59 -4.80 10.01
CA TYR A 559 13.14 -4.97 10.15
C TYR A 559 12.76 -5.85 11.33
N VAL A 560 13.52 -6.92 11.60
CA VAL A 560 13.31 -7.75 12.79
C VAL A 560 13.53 -6.95 14.08
N GLU A 561 14.56 -6.11 14.12
CA GLU A 561 14.80 -5.22 15.27
C GLU A 561 13.64 -4.23 15.46
N LEU A 562 13.13 -3.65 14.37
CA LEU A 562 11.95 -2.78 14.41
C LEU A 562 10.69 -3.52 14.87
N ILE A 563 10.48 -4.77 14.44
CA ILE A 563 9.37 -5.61 14.91
C ILE A 563 9.53 -5.89 16.41
N GLY A 564 10.73 -6.26 16.85
CA GLY A 564 11.04 -6.47 18.27
C GLY A 564 10.76 -5.23 19.11
N ASN A 565 11.21 -4.06 18.67
CA ASN A 565 10.96 -2.79 19.37
C ASN A 565 9.47 -2.44 19.42
N LYS A 566 8.72 -2.67 18.33
CA LYS A 566 7.26 -2.48 18.32
C LYS A 566 6.53 -3.43 19.25
N LEU A 567 6.98 -4.68 19.40
CA LEU A 567 6.39 -5.64 20.35
C LEU A 567 6.53 -5.20 21.82
N THR A 568 7.53 -4.36 22.12
CA THR A 568 7.75 -3.78 23.45
C THR A 568 7.12 -2.39 23.65
N GLU A 569 6.58 -1.77 22.59
CA GLU A 569 5.95 -0.46 22.69
C GLU A 569 4.56 -0.59 23.33
N LYS A 570 4.28 0.22 24.36
CA LYS A 570 2.94 0.27 24.97
C LYS A 570 2.04 1.13 24.10
N GLU A 571 1.02 0.53 23.49
CA GLU A 571 0.06 1.23 22.62
C GLU A 571 -1.07 1.94 23.38
N ASP A 572 -1.06 1.93 24.72
CA ASP A 572 -2.18 2.41 25.55
C ASP A 572 -2.60 3.85 25.20
N ASP A 573 -1.65 4.79 25.08
CA ASP A 573 -1.95 6.19 24.77
C ASP A 573 -2.41 6.37 23.31
N LYS A 574 -1.87 5.57 22.38
CA LYS A 574 -2.29 5.55 20.98
C LYS A 574 -3.73 5.05 20.86
N ILE A 575 -4.07 3.96 21.54
CA ILE A 575 -5.41 3.36 21.53
C ILE A 575 -6.43 4.32 22.16
N LYS A 576 -6.11 4.93 23.30
CA LYS A 576 -6.98 5.92 23.94
C LYS A 576 -7.22 7.12 23.02
N PHE A 577 -6.16 7.67 22.41
CA PHE A 577 -6.28 8.77 21.47
C PHE A 577 -7.16 8.42 20.26
N LEU A 578 -6.98 7.21 19.71
CA LEU A 578 -7.75 6.74 18.56
C LEU A 578 -9.22 6.52 18.93
N LEU A 579 -9.50 5.91 20.09
CA LEU A 579 -10.87 5.81 20.64
C LEU A 579 -11.54 7.18 20.79
N LEU A 580 -10.85 8.16 21.37
CA LEU A 580 -11.41 9.51 21.55
C LEU A 580 -11.74 10.19 20.22
N THR A 581 -10.80 10.13 19.27
CA THR A 581 -10.94 10.80 17.97
C THR A 581 -12.09 10.20 17.17
N GLU A 582 -12.11 8.87 17.02
CA GLU A 582 -13.10 8.19 16.20
C GLU A 582 -14.50 8.23 16.83
N LEU A 583 -14.62 8.04 18.16
CA LEU A 583 -15.92 8.13 18.83
C LEU A 583 -16.51 9.55 18.77
N SER A 584 -15.67 10.58 18.77
CA SER A 584 -16.10 11.96 18.58
C SER A 584 -16.60 12.22 17.17
N GLU A 585 -15.88 11.76 16.15
CA GLU A 585 -16.30 11.86 14.75
C GLU A 585 -17.61 11.09 14.50
N ILE A 586 -17.72 9.89 15.04
CA ILE A 586 -18.89 9.02 14.93
C ILE A 586 -20.12 9.65 15.62
N SER A 587 -19.96 10.15 16.85
CA SER A 587 -21.05 10.79 17.60
C SER A 587 -21.62 12.04 16.89
N ASN A 588 -20.78 12.75 16.12
CA ASN A 588 -21.19 13.93 15.37
C ASN A 588 -21.82 13.61 14.00
N ASN A 589 -21.89 12.33 13.60
CA ASN A 589 -22.31 11.95 12.26
C ASN A 589 -23.84 11.76 12.15
N LYS A 590 -24.50 12.70 11.46
CA LYS A 590 -25.95 12.66 11.19
C LYS A 590 -26.42 11.42 10.41
N LYS A 591 -25.53 10.79 9.62
CA LYS A 591 -25.83 9.58 8.85
C LYS A 591 -26.22 8.42 9.78
N ILE A 592 -25.54 8.30 10.93
CA ILE A 592 -25.73 7.21 11.88
C ILE A 592 -27.11 7.28 12.55
N GLU A 593 -27.59 8.49 12.87
CA GLU A 593 -28.98 8.68 13.35
C GLU A 593 -29.99 8.11 12.34
N SER A 594 -29.80 8.41 11.05
CA SER A 594 -30.72 7.95 10.00
C SER A 594 -30.66 6.44 9.79
N ASP A 595 -29.46 5.86 9.89
CA ASP A 595 -29.25 4.43 9.65
C ASP A 595 -29.76 3.57 10.82
N ILE A 596 -29.73 4.07 12.08
CA ILE A 596 -30.35 3.41 13.25
C ILE A 596 -31.88 3.28 13.06
N ARG A 597 -32.52 4.23 12.37
CA ARG A 597 -33.98 4.19 12.13
C ARG A 597 -34.35 3.23 10.99
N ASN A 598 -33.41 2.89 10.12
CA ASN A 598 -33.65 2.07 8.94
C ASN A 598 -33.36 0.59 9.22
N LYS A 599 -34.42 -0.23 9.32
CA LYS A 599 -34.31 -1.68 9.59
C LYS A 599 -33.41 -2.44 8.60
N ASN A 600 -33.30 -1.98 7.35
CA ASN A 600 -32.48 -2.65 6.34
C ASN A 600 -30.98 -2.41 6.55
N LYS A 601 -30.61 -1.25 7.11
CA LYS A 601 -29.22 -0.85 7.36
C LYS A 601 -28.72 -1.15 8.76
N LEU A 602 -29.65 -1.37 9.69
CA LEU A 602 -29.35 -1.61 11.09
C LEU A 602 -28.39 -2.80 11.30
N LYS A 603 -28.50 -3.88 10.52
CA LYS A 603 -27.61 -5.07 10.64
C LYS A 603 -26.18 -4.85 10.14
N GLU A 604 -25.94 -3.86 9.29
CA GLU A 604 -24.61 -3.56 8.71
C GLU A 604 -23.93 -2.37 9.38
N LEU A 605 -24.64 -1.66 10.27
CA LEU A 605 -24.21 -0.38 10.80
C LEU A 605 -22.89 -0.48 11.57
N ALA A 606 -22.73 -1.48 12.45
CA ALA A 606 -21.48 -1.67 13.20
C ALA A 606 -20.27 -1.93 12.30
N PHE A 607 -20.45 -2.69 11.21
CA PHE A 607 -19.39 -2.89 10.22
C PHE A 607 -19.09 -1.61 9.46
N SER A 608 -20.12 -0.85 9.06
CA SER A 608 -19.94 0.40 8.33
C SER A 608 -19.13 1.42 9.14
N ILE A 609 -19.44 1.54 10.44
CA ILE A 609 -18.72 2.40 11.37
C ILE A 609 -17.27 1.95 11.50
N TRP A 610 -17.03 0.65 11.64
CA TRP A 610 -15.66 0.13 11.71
C TRP A 610 -14.87 0.38 10.42
N ASN A 611 -15.46 0.12 9.25
CA ASN A 611 -14.80 0.27 7.96
C ASN A 611 -14.50 1.73 7.60
N GLU A 612 -15.37 2.68 7.99
CA GLU A 612 -15.14 4.11 7.78
C GLU A 612 -14.13 4.71 8.80
N SER A 613 -13.84 3.99 9.89
CA SER A 613 -12.94 4.45 10.95
C SER A 613 -11.48 4.03 10.75
N LYS A 614 -10.56 4.70 11.45
CA LYS A 614 -9.13 4.34 11.51
C LYS A 614 -8.87 2.96 12.14
N PHE A 615 -9.86 2.36 12.81
CA PHE A 615 -9.75 0.98 13.33
C PHE A 615 -9.60 -0.07 12.22
N SER A 616 -10.04 0.24 10.99
CA SER A 616 -9.89 -0.67 9.84
C SER A 616 -8.48 -0.65 9.23
N GLU A 617 -7.77 0.48 9.35
CA GLU A 617 -6.43 0.68 8.81
C GLU A 617 -5.32 0.19 9.77
N GLU A 618 -5.56 0.26 11.07
CA GLU A 618 -4.61 -0.12 12.11
C GLU A 618 -4.65 -1.62 12.44
N ASP A 619 -3.53 -2.17 12.92
CA ASP A 619 -3.41 -3.58 13.30
C ASP A 619 -4.00 -3.91 14.68
N LEU A 620 -5.20 -3.42 14.95
CA LEU A 620 -5.89 -3.57 16.24
C LEU A 620 -7.03 -4.59 16.18
N ASN A 621 -7.18 -5.38 17.24
CA ASN A 621 -8.38 -6.18 17.46
C ASN A 621 -9.47 -5.29 18.05
N THR A 622 -10.53 -5.09 17.27
CA THR A 622 -11.62 -4.17 17.62
C THR A 622 -12.98 -4.86 17.53
N SER A 623 -13.89 -4.43 18.40
CA SER A 623 -15.30 -4.79 18.40
C SER A 623 -16.14 -3.51 18.47
N VAL A 624 -17.08 -3.36 17.55
CA VAL A 624 -18.02 -2.24 17.49
C VAL A 624 -19.42 -2.81 17.76
N ILE A 625 -20.10 -2.30 18.77
CA ILE A 625 -21.43 -2.76 19.19
C ILE A 625 -22.34 -1.55 19.37
N ILE A 626 -23.56 -1.64 18.83
CA ILE A 626 -24.60 -0.62 18.92
C ILE A 626 -25.75 -1.20 19.73
N LEU A 627 -26.13 -0.49 20.78
CA LEU A 627 -27.21 -0.85 21.69
C LEU A 627 -28.37 0.14 21.57
N ASP A 628 -29.60 -0.35 21.73
CA ASP A 628 -30.77 0.49 21.98
C ASP A 628 -30.69 1.12 23.39
N THR A 629 -31.55 2.10 23.65
CA THR A 629 -31.87 2.66 24.96
C THR A 629 -32.18 1.59 26.02
N ASN A 630 -32.78 0.46 25.64
CA ASN A 630 -33.03 -0.70 26.49
C ASN A 630 -31.82 -1.65 26.64
N ARG A 631 -30.65 -1.28 26.12
CA ARG A 631 -29.40 -2.07 26.11
C ARG A 631 -29.45 -3.37 25.29
N ASN A 632 -30.46 -3.52 24.43
CA ASN A 632 -30.53 -4.62 23.47
C ASN A 632 -29.61 -4.35 22.29
N ILE A 633 -28.93 -5.38 21.77
CA ILE A 633 -28.03 -5.25 20.62
C ILE A 633 -28.84 -4.96 19.36
N LEU A 634 -28.53 -3.84 18.70
CA LEU A 634 -29.05 -3.47 17.39
C LEU A 634 -28.12 -3.97 16.28
N SER A 635 -26.80 -3.78 16.45
CA SER A 635 -25.79 -4.19 15.48
C SER A 635 -24.47 -4.49 16.19
N ASP A 636 -23.72 -5.45 15.66
CA ASP A 636 -22.40 -5.80 16.16
C ASP A 636 -21.46 -6.18 15.01
N PHE A 637 -20.19 -5.84 15.18
CA PHE A 637 -19.11 -6.28 14.31
C PHE A 637 -17.86 -6.52 15.12
N MET A 638 -17.26 -7.70 14.96
CA MET A 638 -16.06 -8.09 15.69
C MET A 638 -15.01 -8.59 14.70
N ASN A 639 -13.83 -7.97 14.75
CA ASN A 639 -12.70 -8.40 13.94
C ASN A 639 -12.16 -9.76 14.44
N ASN A 640 -12.23 -10.06 15.74
CA ASN A 640 -11.78 -11.35 16.27
C ASN A 640 -12.64 -11.86 17.43
N PHE A 641 -13.63 -12.71 17.08
CA PHE A 641 -14.56 -13.34 18.04
C PHE A 641 -13.90 -14.25 19.08
N ARG A 642 -12.63 -14.66 18.90
CA ARG A 642 -11.95 -15.55 19.86
C ARG A 642 -11.33 -14.82 21.04
N GLN A 643 -11.03 -13.54 20.89
CA GLN A 643 -10.32 -12.76 21.91
C GLN A 643 -11.21 -11.73 22.59
N LEU A 644 -12.09 -11.09 21.82
CA LEU A 644 -13.14 -10.23 22.35
C LEU A 644 -14.44 -11.03 22.37
N ASN A 645 -15.08 -11.11 23.55
CA ASN A 645 -16.39 -11.73 23.69
C ASN A 645 -17.46 -10.63 23.88
N GLN A 646 -18.48 -10.64 23.03
CA GLN A 646 -19.58 -9.69 23.05
C GLN A 646 -20.29 -9.65 24.40
N ASP A 647 -20.61 -10.81 24.96
CA ASP A 647 -21.33 -10.90 26.23
C ASP A 647 -20.52 -10.30 27.38
N SER A 648 -19.19 -10.47 27.34
CA SER A 648 -18.31 -9.91 28.37
C SER A 648 -18.18 -8.41 28.27
N ILE A 649 -18.04 -7.87 27.05
CA ILE A 649 -18.00 -6.43 26.81
C ILE A 649 -19.28 -5.76 27.33
N ILE A 650 -20.45 -6.34 27.05
CA ILE A 650 -21.74 -5.81 27.48
C ILE A 650 -21.90 -5.95 29.01
N ALA A 651 -21.51 -7.09 29.59
CA ALA A 651 -21.55 -7.29 31.04
C ALA A 651 -20.66 -6.29 31.78
N PHE A 652 -19.45 -6.03 31.26
CA PHE A 652 -18.53 -5.03 31.78
C PHE A 652 -19.10 -3.61 31.66
N ALA A 653 -19.64 -3.23 30.49
CA ALA A 653 -20.31 -1.94 30.31
C ALA A 653 -21.50 -1.75 31.27
N ASN A 654 -22.30 -2.81 31.47
CA ASN A 654 -23.41 -2.81 32.42
C ASN A 654 -22.95 -2.60 33.86
N LYS A 655 -21.86 -3.25 34.26
CA LYS A 655 -21.31 -3.14 35.61
C LYS A 655 -20.67 -1.77 35.86
N GLU A 656 -19.79 -1.33 34.97
CA GLU A 656 -18.92 -0.17 35.22
C GLU A 656 -19.52 1.17 34.80
N TYR A 657 -20.46 1.19 33.86
CA TYR A 657 -21.06 2.44 33.37
C TYR A 657 -22.55 2.53 33.72
N PHE A 658 -23.35 1.58 33.22
CA PHE A 658 -24.80 1.73 33.28
C PHE A 658 -25.38 1.64 34.70
N LYS A 659 -24.92 0.69 35.53
CA LYS A 659 -25.37 0.58 36.93
C LYS A 659 -24.92 1.75 37.80
N LYS A 660 -23.69 2.25 37.60
CA LYS A 660 -23.16 3.41 38.34
C LYS A 660 -23.92 4.71 38.02
N ILE A 661 -24.37 4.88 36.77
CA ILE A 661 -25.21 6.03 36.39
C ILE A 661 -26.63 5.92 36.95
N GLU A 662 -27.22 4.72 36.99
CA GLU A 662 -28.53 4.50 37.61
C GLU A 662 -28.51 4.78 39.11
N SER A 663 -27.46 4.35 39.83
CA SER A 663 -27.31 4.68 41.25
C SER A 663 -27.18 6.18 41.49
N LEU A 664 -26.44 6.91 40.63
CA LEU A 664 -26.29 8.37 40.75
C LEU A 664 -27.60 9.13 40.51
N LYS A 665 -28.41 8.71 39.53
CA LYS A 665 -29.74 9.29 39.28
C LYS A 665 -30.68 9.06 40.46
N ASN A 666 -30.70 7.84 40.99
CA ASN A 666 -31.53 7.51 42.15
C ASN A 666 -31.14 8.33 43.39
N ILE A 667 -29.84 8.57 43.62
CA ILE A 667 -29.34 9.40 44.72
C ILE A 667 -29.74 10.88 44.53
N GLN A 668 -29.65 11.42 43.32
CA GLN A 668 -30.10 12.78 43.00
C GLN A 668 -31.62 12.94 43.20
N ASP A 669 -32.40 11.94 42.79
CA ASP A 669 -33.85 11.95 42.96
C ASP A 669 -34.23 11.83 44.45
N THR A 670 -33.52 11.05 45.27
CA THR A 670 -33.72 11.02 46.74
C THR A 670 -33.30 12.31 47.44
N LEU A 671 -32.21 12.97 47.04
CA LEU A 671 -31.78 14.26 47.59
C LEU A 671 -32.78 15.39 47.24
N TYR A 672 -33.44 15.30 46.08
CA TYR A 672 -34.51 16.22 45.71
C TYR A 672 -35.81 15.95 46.50
N PHE A 673 -36.06 14.71 46.92
CA PHE A 673 -37.21 14.35 47.75
C PHE A 673 -37.01 14.67 49.24
N ASP A 674 -35.81 14.49 49.80
CA ASP A 674 -35.53 14.80 51.21
C ASP A 674 -35.47 16.31 51.48
N SER A 675 -35.08 17.13 50.50
CA SER A 675 -35.12 18.60 50.62
C SER A 675 -36.54 19.18 50.56
N LEU A 676 -37.54 18.39 50.17
CA LEU A 676 -38.97 18.76 50.19
C LEU A 676 -39.70 18.30 51.45
N ASN A 677 -39.14 17.36 52.23
CA ASN A 677 -39.79 16.80 53.42
C ASN A 677 -39.16 17.22 54.77
N ALA A 678 -38.08 18.00 54.76
CA ALA A 678 -37.46 18.54 55.98
C ALA A 678 -38.17 19.82 56.47
N SER A 679 -39.45 19.71 56.84
CA SER A 679 -40.11 20.65 57.75
C SER A 679 -41.32 19.98 58.41
N GLU A 680 -41.09 19.23 59.48
CA GLU A 680 -41.97 19.15 60.65
C GLU A 680 -41.28 18.32 61.75
N ASP A 681 -41.16 18.96 62.92
CA ASP A 681 -40.51 18.46 64.15
C ASP A 681 -41.21 17.22 64.73
N THR A 682 -40.48 16.37 65.47
CA THR A 682 -40.59 16.23 66.95
C THR A 682 -39.77 15.05 67.51
N ASP A 683 -39.32 15.27 68.75
CA ASP A 683 -38.54 14.42 69.64
C ASP A 683 -39.19 13.07 70.00
N ASP A 684 -38.40 12.01 70.20
CA ASP A 684 -38.41 11.21 71.45
C ASP A 684 -37.34 10.09 71.47
N GLU A 685 -36.79 9.88 72.65
CA GLU A 685 -35.81 8.85 73.02
C GLU A 685 -36.40 7.43 73.01
N SER A 686 -35.63 6.42 72.57
CA SER A 686 -35.34 5.21 73.39
C SER A 686 -34.47 4.17 72.66
N ILE A 687 -33.61 3.57 73.47
CA ILE A 687 -32.58 2.55 73.19
C ILE A 687 -33.22 1.16 73.07
N THR A 688 -32.78 0.30 72.14
CA THR A 688 -32.32 -1.09 72.39
C THR A 688 -31.92 -1.86 71.12
N ASP A 689 -30.64 -2.26 71.09
CA ASP A 689 -29.96 -3.47 70.58
C ASP A 689 -30.62 -4.36 69.51
N ALA A 690 -29.90 -4.60 68.39
CA ALA A 690 -29.40 -5.93 67.99
C ALA A 690 -28.61 -5.93 66.65
N GLU A 691 -27.37 -6.44 66.73
CA GLU A 691 -26.67 -7.32 65.77
C GLU A 691 -26.29 -6.82 64.36
N SER A 692 -25.03 -6.38 64.28
CA SER A 692 -23.98 -6.80 63.34
C SER A 692 -24.35 -7.26 61.92
N ASP A 693 -23.91 -6.49 60.92
CA ASP A 693 -23.06 -7.00 59.85
C ASP A 693 -22.18 -5.85 59.31
N GLU A 694 -20.91 -6.15 59.06
CA GLU A 694 -19.85 -5.22 58.67
C GLU A 694 -20.13 -4.62 57.27
N GLU A 695 -20.76 -3.45 57.22
CA GLU A 695 -20.69 -2.58 56.03
C GLU A 695 -19.34 -1.86 56.03
N THR A 696 -18.54 -2.17 55.02
CA THR A 696 -17.32 -1.43 54.72
C THR A 696 -17.74 -0.07 54.17
N GLU A 697 -17.70 0.97 55.01
CA GLU A 697 -17.81 2.36 54.58
C GLU A 697 -16.74 2.64 53.51
N MET A 698 -17.14 2.65 52.23
CA MET A 698 -16.33 3.26 51.18
C MET A 698 -16.35 4.76 51.42
N SER A 699 -15.21 5.32 51.80
CA SER A 699 -15.05 6.77 51.94
C SER A 699 -15.26 7.45 50.59
N ASP A 700 -16.04 8.54 50.60
CA ASP A 700 -16.32 9.39 49.43
C ASP A 700 -15.05 9.88 48.70
N GLU A 701 -13.91 9.91 49.38
CA GLU A 701 -12.60 10.28 48.80
C GLU A 701 -12.03 9.20 47.86
N SER A 702 -12.23 7.91 48.16
CA SER A 702 -11.79 6.81 47.28
C SER A 702 -12.61 6.73 45.98
N PHE A 703 -13.89 7.13 46.06
CA PHE A 703 -14.81 7.15 44.92
C PHE A 703 -14.52 8.32 43.96
N ILE A 704 -14.07 9.47 44.49
CA ILE A 704 -13.62 10.61 43.70
C ILE A 704 -12.25 10.32 43.03
N GLU A 705 -11.36 9.56 43.68
CA GLU A 705 -10.11 9.10 43.06
C GLU A 705 -10.34 8.12 41.88
N ASP A 706 -11.32 7.22 41.98
CA ASP A 706 -11.69 6.32 40.87
C ASP A 706 -12.37 7.07 39.69
N LEU A 707 -13.07 8.18 39.97
CA LEU A 707 -13.62 9.09 38.97
C LEU A 707 -12.53 9.93 38.27
N ASN A 708 -11.40 10.19 38.92
CA ASN A 708 -10.26 10.88 38.31
C ASN A 708 -9.46 10.00 37.32
N ASN A 709 -9.68 8.68 37.31
CA ASN A 709 -9.13 7.76 36.32
C ASN A 709 -10.01 7.61 35.05
N LEU A 710 -11.17 8.29 35.00
CA LEU A 710 -12.06 8.32 33.86
C LEU A 710 -11.75 9.55 32.97
N PHE A 711 -11.19 9.30 31.79
CA PHE A 711 -11.11 10.34 30.75
C PHE A 711 -12.53 10.60 30.20
N ILE A 712 -13.17 11.67 30.69
CA ILE A 712 -14.46 12.16 30.21
C ILE A 712 -14.23 13.41 29.38
N THR A 713 -14.49 13.33 28.09
CA THR A 713 -14.55 14.49 27.19
C THR A 713 -15.80 14.35 26.32
N ASP A 714 -16.68 15.35 26.31
CA ASP A 714 -17.90 15.40 25.48
C ASP A 714 -18.83 14.17 25.54
N LYS A 715 -19.07 13.62 26.74
CA LYS A 715 -19.86 12.38 27.01
C LYS A 715 -19.24 11.09 26.46
N ILE A 716 -18.02 11.15 25.91
CA ILE A 716 -17.23 9.97 25.56
C ILE A 716 -16.49 9.51 26.80
N LEU A 717 -16.59 8.22 27.09
CA LEU A 717 -16.05 7.61 28.28
C LEU A 717 -15.21 6.40 27.90
N ILE A 718 -13.94 6.39 28.30
CA ILE A 718 -13.02 5.29 28.05
C ILE A 718 -12.75 4.55 29.36
N LEU A 719 -13.13 3.28 29.40
CA LEU A 719 -12.89 2.36 30.50
C LEU A 719 -11.76 1.41 30.17
N ASN A 720 -10.97 1.04 31.16
CA ASN A 720 -9.94 0.01 31.02
C ASN A 720 -10.40 -1.29 31.70
N ASN A 721 -10.58 -2.36 30.94
CA ASN A 721 -10.77 -3.70 31.51
C ASN A 721 -9.40 -4.39 31.61
N SER A 722 -8.76 -4.32 32.78
CA SER A 722 -7.45 -4.91 33.01
C SER A 722 -7.44 -6.45 33.01
N VAL A 723 -8.60 -7.08 33.26
CA VAL A 723 -8.74 -8.55 33.33
C VAL A 723 -8.75 -9.16 31.94
N GLU A 724 -9.58 -8.62 31.05
CA GLU A 724 -9.71 -9.08 29.66
C GLU A 724 -8.85 -8.26 28.67
N LYS A 725 -8.14 -7.25 29.18
CA LYS A 725 -7.11 -6.46 28.51
C LYS A 725 -7.58 -5.73 27.25
N TYR A 726 -8.67 -5.00 27.39
CA TYR A 726 -9.16 -4.08 26.36
C TYR A 726 -9.57 -2.73 26.96
N PHE A 727 -9.47 -1.68 26.15
CA PHE A 727 -10.12 -0.40 26.41
C PHE A 727 -11.52 -0.43 25.79
N LEU A 728 -12.51 0.07 26.53
CA LEU A 728 -13.88 0.22 26.08
C LEU A 728 -14.23 1.69 26.03
N GLY A 729 -14.40 2.22 24.83
CA GLY A 729 -15.01 3.53 24.63
C GLY A 729 -16.53 3.40 24.54
N ILE A 730 -17.23 4.27 25.25
CA ILE A 730 -18.69 4.36 25.30
C ILE A 730 -19.09 5.76 24.91
N VAL A 731 -20.03 5.89 23.97
CA VAL A 731 -20.63 7.17 23.60
C VAL A 731 -22.14 7.04 23.39
N PRO A 732 -22.98 7.92 23.97
CA PRO A 732 -24.40 7.97 23.65
C PRO A 732 -24.61 8.49 22.22
N VAL A 733 -25.51 7.85 21.47
CA VAL A 733 -25.89 8.29 20.12
C VAL A 733 -27.16 9.14 20.24
N GLU A 734 -27.00 10.44 20.13
CA GLU A 734 -28.07 11.43 20.32
C GLU A 734 -28.47 12.05 18.97
N ARG A 735 -29.64 12.69 18.96
CA ARG A 735 -30.00 13.54 17.82
C ARG A 735 -29.06 14.73 17.73
N VAL A 736 -28.26 14.78 16.66
CA VAL A 736 -27.21 15.79 16.48
C VAL A 736 -27.77 17.21 16.58
N ASP A 737 -28.97 17.45 16.04
CA ASP A 737 -29.62 18.77 16.03
C ASP A 737 -30.23 19.19 17.38
N LEU A 738 -30.39 18.26 18.33
CA LEU A 738 -30.96 18.50 19.66
C LEU A 738 -29.92 18.36 20.77
N ARG A 739 -28.65 18.12 20.42
CA ARG A 739 -27.55 17.93 21.37
C ARG A 739 -27.32 19.21 22.18
N ASN A 740 -27.08 19.06 23.48
CA ASN A 740 -26.93 20.18 24.43
C ASN A 740 -28.18 21.07 24.56
N THR A 741 -29.35 20.58 24.17
CA THR A 741 -30.64 21.25 24.40
C THR A 741 -31.48 20.48 25.41
N VAL A 742 -32.52 21.12 25.96
CA VAL A 742 -33.47 20.48 26.87
C VAL A 742 -34.26 19.33 26.20
N PHE A 743 -34.24 19.27 24.85
CA PHE A 743 -34.93 18.24 24.05
C PHE A 743 -33.99 17.14 23.56
N GLU A 744 -32.83 16.98 24.20
CA GLU A 744 -31.89 15.92 23.88
C GLU A 744 -32.57 14.54 23.99
N THR A 745 -32.63 13.83 22.86
CA THR A 745 -33.19 12.47 22.81
C THR A 745 -32.06 11.48 22.52
N ASN A 746 -31.81 10.59 23.46
CA ASN A 746 -30.90 9.47 23.27
C ASN A 746 -31.55 8.40 22.38
N LEU A 747 -30.87 7.98 21.33
CA LEU A 747 -31.30 6.93 20.41
C LEU A 747 -30.68 5.57 20.77
N GLY A 748 -29.60 5.55 21.55
CA GLY A 748 -28.89 4.32 21.91
C GLY A 748 -27.46 4.59 22.37
N TYR A 749 -26.65 3.53 22.46
CA TYR A 749 -25.25 3.61 22.89
C TYR A 749 -24.35 2.91 21.88
N LEU A 750 -23.23 3.54 21.54
CA LEU A 750 -22.15 2.94 20.78
C LEU A 750 -21.03 2.53 21.74
N LEU A 751 -20.62 1.27 21.62
CA LEU A 751 -19.53 0.67 22.36
C LEU A 751 -18.43 0.28 21.36
N VAL A 752 -17.20 0.72 21.61
CA VAL A 752 -16.02 0.29 20.85
C VAL A 752 -15.01 -0.28 21.81
N ALA A 753 -14.77 -1.59 21.72
CA ALA A 753 -13.74 -2.28 22.49
C ALA A 753 -12.49 -2.48 21.63
N VAL A 754 -11.33 -2.07 22.15
CA VAL A 754 -10.03 -2.17 21.47
C VAL A 754 -9.06 -2.87 22.40
N GLN A 755 -8.52 -4.00 21.96
CA GLN A 755 -7.57 -4.77 22.74
C GLN A 755 -6.17 -4.16 22.68
N TYR A 756 -5.51 -4.01 23.83
CA TYR A 756 -4.19 -3.36 23.94
C TYR A 756 -3.02 -4.33 24.12
N GLU A 757 -3.23 -5.65 23.93
CA GLU A 757 -2.13 -6.61 23.97
C GLU A 757 -1.34 -6.64 22.65
N SER A 758 -0.01 -6.79 22.77
CA SER A 758 0.95 -7.11 21.70
C SER A 758 0.61 -8.38 20.89
N LYS A 759 -0.40 -9.14 21.32
CA LYS A 759 -0.92 -10.36 20.66
C LYS A 759 -1.57 -10.12 19.31
N ASN A 760 -1.94 -8.89 18.95
CA ASN A 760 -2.50 -8.58 17.63
C ASN A 760 -1.48 -8.83 16.51
N ILE A 761 -0.18 -8.61 16.79
CA ILE A 761 0.93 -8.93 15.87
C ILE A 761 1.16 -10.45 15.78
N LEU A 762 0.91 -11.20 16.86
CA LEU A 762 1.18 -12.64 16.98
C LEU A 762 0.15 -13.54 16.26
N GLN A 763 -1.04 -13.04 15.90
CA GLN A 763 -2.14 -13.87 15.37
C GLN A 763 -2.66 -13.39 14.01
N GLN A 764 -1.76 -13.11 13.07
CA GLN A 764 -2.08 -12.63 11.72
C GLN A 764 -2.89 -13.58 10.82
N SER A 765 -3.26 -14.78 11.26
CA SER A 765 -3.48 -15.92 10.35
C SER A 765 -4.92 -16.21 9.90
N SER A 766 -5.92 -15.35 10.11
CA SER A 766 -7.26 -15.66 9.51
C SER A 766 -8.19 -14.49 9.16
N VAL A 767 -7.99 -13.28 9.69
CA VAL A 767 -8.98 -12.17 9.52
C VAL A 767 -8.49 -11.02 8.64
N GLN A 768 -7.39 -11.20 7.92
CA GLN A 768 -6.93 -10.20 6.93
C GLN A 768 -7.84 -10.08 5.68
N LEU A 769 -8.97 -10.80 5.64
CA LEU A 769 -9.96 -10.71 4.56
C LEU A 769 -10.66 -9.35 4.48
N PHE A 770 -10.70 -8.56 5.55
CA PHE A 770 -11.45 -7.29 5.58
C PHE A 770 -10.56 -6.04 5.72
N LYS A 771 -9.23 -6.20 5.78
CA LYS A 771 -8.30 -5.08 5.93
C LYS A 771 -7.88 -4.50 4.58
N THR A 772 -7.99 -3.19 4.43
CA THR A 772 -7.31 -2.40 3.41
C THR A 772 -5.85 -2.21 3.82
N TYR A 773 -4.94 -3.00 3.25
CA TYR A 773 -3.54 -2.97 3.64
C TYR A 773 -2.93 -1.58 3.39
N SER A 774 -2.41 -0.94 4.45
CA SER A 774 -1.46 0.15 4.29
C SER A 774 -0.14 -0.43 3.76
N ARG A 775 0.50 0.27 2.82
CA ARG A 775 1.72 -0.14 2.07
C ARG A 775 2.96 -0.51 2.92
N ASN A 776 2.87 -0.45 4.25
CA ASN A 776 4.01 -0.50 5.18
C ASN A 776 3.95 -1.69 6.17
N ASN A 777 3.49 -2.86 5.73
CA ASN A 777 3.57 -4.05 6.56
C ASN A 777 5.03 -4.49 6.72
N LEU A 778 5.59 -4.41 7.93
CA LEU A 778 6.98 -4.78 8.23
C LEU A 778 7.28 -6.25 7.90
N PHE A 779 6.25 -7.11 7.99
CA PHE A 779 6.33 -8.53 7.71
C PHE A 779 6.50 -8.85 6.22
N ASP A 780 5.96 -8.01 5.34
CA ASP A 780 6.08 -8.18 3.90
C ASP A 780 7.48 -7.88 3.36
N LYS A 781 8.40 -7.41 4.20
CA LYS A 781 9.79 -7.14 3.83
C LYS A 781 10.77 -8.22 4.30
N LEU A 782 10.28 -9.25 4.98
CA LEU A 782 11.09 -10.39 5.43
C LEU A 782 11.13 -11.49 4.36
N ILE A 783 12.24 -12.22 4.28
CA ILE A 783 12.44 -13.30 3.30
C ILE A 783 11.66 -14.55 3.73
N SER A 784 11.64 -14.81 5.04
CA SER A 784 10.90 -15.90 5.66
C SER A 784 9.81 -15.36 6.57
N GLU A 785 8.71 -16.10 6.69
CA GLU A 785 7.70 -15.83 7.70
C GLU A 785 8.36 -15.90 9.10
N PRO A 786 8.35 -14.79 9.87
CA PRO A 786 8.96 -14.79 11.18
C PRO A 786 8.12 -15.61 12.16
N VAL A 787 8.81 -16.39 12.97
CA VAL A 787 8.22 -17.07 14.11
C VAL A 787 8.40 -16.18 15.32
N ILE A 788 7.33 -15.48 15.69
CA ILE A 788 7.31 -14.68 16.91
C ILE A 788 6.83 -15.55 18.08
N THR A 789 7.54 -15.47 19.19
CA THR A 789 7.23 -16.17 20.44
C THR A 789 7.29 -15.21 21.63
N GLU A 790 6.34 -15.36 22.54
CA GLU A 790 6.27 -14.67 23.83
C GLU A 790 6.62 -15.67 24.95
N TYR A 791 7.58 -15.29 25.79
CA TYR A 791 7.94 -16.01 27.00
C TYR A 791 7.57 -15.18 28.23
N VAL A 792 6.93 -15.83 29.20
CA VAL A 792 6.63 -15.26 30.51
C VAL A 792 7.27 -16.15 31.56
N ASN A 793 8.17 -15.59 32.37
CA ASN A 793 8.95 -16.34 33.37
C ASN A 793 9.74 -17.53 32.81
N GLY A 794 10.09 -17.50 31.53
CA GLY A 794 10.78 -18.58 30.82
C GLY A 794 9.87 -19.68 30.27
N GLU A 795 8.56 -19.58 30.46
CA GLU A 795 7.57 -20.45 29.83
C GLU A 795 6.98 -19.81 28.58
N ILE A 796 6.65 -20.63 27.59
CA ILE A 796 6.06 -20.18 26.33
C ILE A 796 4.58 -19.88 26.56
N LEU A 797 4.19 -18.61 26.45
CA LEU A 797 2.79 -18.23 26.56
C LEU A 797 2.10 -18.28 25.20
N ASN A 798 2.76 -17.78 24.15
CA ASN A 798 2.19 -17.72 22.81
C ASN A 798 3.28 -17.84 21.75
N SER A 799 2.96 -18.51 20.63
CA SER A 799 3.86 -18.61 19.49
C SER A 799 3.05 -18.79 18.21
N THR A 800 3.51 -18.14 17.16
CA THR A 800 3.00 -18.30 15.79
C THR A 800 3.18 -19.74 15.26
N SER A 801 4.16 -20.49 15.77
CA SER A 801 4.39 -21.90 15.45
C SER A 801 4.72 -22.70 16.71
N ARG A 802 3.76 -23.50 17.19
CA ARG A 802 3.90 -24.32 18.41
C ARG A 802 4.96 -25.43 18.30
N ASP A 803 5.26 -25.90 17.09
CA ASP A 803 6.20 -27.00 16.85
C ASP A 803 7.66 -26.55 16.95
N LEU A 804 7.94 -25.26 16.71
CA LEU A 804 9.29 -24.68 16.76
C LEU A 804 9.70 -24.20 18.15
N THR A 805 8.75 -23.99 19.05
CA THR A 805 9.01 -23.28 20.30
C THR A 805 9.63 -24.14 21.41
N LYS A 806 9.44 -25.47 21.37
CA LYS A 806 9.87 -26.39 22.45
C LYS A 806 11.39 -26.52 22.59
N SER A 807 12.19 -26.10 21.61
CA SER A 807 13.65 -26.12 21.61
C SER A 807 14.32 -24.85 22.19
N ASN A 808 13.56 -23.78 22.44
CA ASN A 808 14.12 -22.43 22.70
C ASN A 808 14.41 -22.12 24.18
N THR A 809 14.12 -23.03 25.11
CA THR A 809 14.35 -22.79 26.55
C THR A 809 15.83 -22.71 26.93
N LEU A 810 16.74 -23.30 26.15
CA LEU A 810 18.18 -23.27 26.40
C LEU A 810 18.84 -21.91 26.07
N SER A 811 18.35 -21.21 25.05
CA SER A 811 18.90 -19.92 24.61
C SER A 811 18.42 -18.73 25.45
N LEU A 812 17.27 -18.86 26.12
CA LEU A 812 16.72 -17.87 27.04
C LEU A 812 17.65 -17.54 28.22
N ASN A 813 18.25 -18.56 28.84
CA ASN A 813 19.18 -18.35 29.94
C ASN A 813 20.46 -17.65 29.48
N ALA A 814 20.99 -18.04 28.31
CA ALA A 814 22.15 -17.39 27.70
C ALA A 814 21.86 -15.93 27.26
N PHE A 815 20.62 -15.64 26.86
CA PHE A 815 20.15 -14.28 26.60
C PHE A 815 20.14 -13.45 27.88
N ARG A 816 19.49 -13.93 28.96
CA ARG A 816 19.41 -13.25 30.26
C ARG A 816 20.79 -12.85 30.79
N GLU A 817 21.77 -13.75 30.70
CA GLU A 817 23.15 -13.47 31.11
C GLU A 817 23.80 -12.35 30.29
N ALA A 818 23.56 -12.32 28.97
CA ALA A 818 24.19 -11.35 28.07
C ALA A 818 23.61 -9.94 28.15
N ILE A 819 22.31 -9.81 28.45
CA ILE A 819 21.66 -8.51 28.62
C ILE A 819 21.79 -7.94 30.04
N LYS A 820 22.27 -8.72 31.01
CA LYS A 820 22.37 -8.33 32.43
C LYS A 820 23.10 -7.00 32.62
N TYR A 821 24.15 -6.76 31.83
CA TYR A 821 25.01 -5.57 31.91
C TYR A 821 24.89 -4.61 30.70
N LYS A 822 24.03 -4.91 29.72
CA LYS A 822 23.77 -4.01 28.58
C LYS A 822 22.67 -3.00 28.92
N ASN A 823 22.78 -1.79 28.38
CA ASN A 823 21.73 -0.76 28.45
C ASN A 823 20.54 -1.17 27.56
N ASP A 824 20.82 -1.60 26.33
CA ASP A 824 19.81 -2.20 25.46
C ASP A 824 19.56 -3.65 25.87
N LYS A 825 18.31 -3.97 26.23
CA LYS A 825 17.92 -5.33 26.65
C LYS A 825 17.48 -6.20 25.47
N SER A 826 18.29 -6.18 24.42
CA SER A 826 18.09 -6.99 23.22
C SER A 826 19.38 -7.67 22.79
N ASP A 827 19.26 -8.82 22.11
CA ASP A 827 20.41 -9.57 21.63
C ASP A 827 20.02 -10.53 20.48
N TRP A 828 20.95 -10.75 19.56
CA TRP A 828 20.80 -11.73 18.48
C TRP A 828 21.41 -13.09 18.87
N ARG A 829 20.72 -14.18 18.53
CA ARG A 829 21.17 -15.54 18.77
C ARG A 829 20.92 -16.45 17.56
N PHE A 830 21.73 -17.49 17.44
CA PHE A 830 21.56 -18.53 16.44
C PHE A 830 21.16 -19.83 17.12
N GLU A 831 20.16 -20.49 16.56
CA GLU A 831 19.55 -21.70 17.09
C GLU A 831 19.49 -22.77 16.00
N ILE A 832 19.49 -24.03 16.41
CA ILE A 832 19.26 -25.15 15.51
C ILE A 832 18.00 -25.85 16.01
N ILE A 833 16.94 -25.82 15.20
CA ILE A 833 15.64 -26.41 15.51
C ILE A 833 15.31 -27.40 14.40
N ASN A 834 15.09 -28.67 14.73
CA ASN A 834 14.77 -29.71 13.75
C ASN A 834 15.75 -29.80 12.55
N ASN A 835 17.06 -29.67 12.82
CA ASN A 835 18.15 -29.58 11.82
C ASN A 835 18.13 -28.33 10.92
N GLU A 836 17.25 -27.37 11.17
CA GLU A 836 17.24 -26.08 10.48
C GLU A 836 17.84 -24.99 11.38
N LYS A 837 18.61 -24.08 10.77
CA LYS A 837 19.24 -22.97 11.51
C LYS A 837 18.27 -21.79 11.57
N TYR A 838 18.03 -21.29 12.77
CA TYR A 838 17.24 -20.10 13.02
C TYR A 838 18.14 -18.96 13.50
N ARG A 839 17.80 -17.75 13.08
CA ARG A 839 18.37 -16.51 13.64
C ARG A 839 17.27 -15.82 14.43
N SER A 840 17.44 -15.75 15.74
CA SER A 840 16.44 -15.28 16.70
C SER A 840 16.89 -13.97 17.33
N PHE A 841 16.05 -12.94 17.25
CA PHE A 841 16.24 -11.68 17.97
C PHE A 841 15.40 -11.69 19.23
N TYR A 842 16.03 -11.53 20.39
CA TYR A 842 15.39 -11.51 21.69
C TYR A 842 15.33 -10.09 22.23
N ILE A 843 14.19 -9.72 22.82
CA ILE A 843 14.00 -8.42 23.49
C ILE A 843 13.25 -8.62 24.81
N LEU A 844 13.74 -7.99 25.87
CA LEU A 844 13.11 -7.97 27.19
C LEU A 844 12.18 -6.75 27.29
N ASP A 845 10.93 -6.98 27.64
CA ASP A 845 9.96 -5.94 27.95
C ASP A 845 10.26 -5.34 29.33
N GLN A 846 10.68 -4.07 29.36
CA GLN A 846 10.92 -3.34 30.60
C GLN A 846 9.63 -2.66 31.05
N SER A 847 8.73 -3.39 31.74
CA SER A 847 7.59 -2.74 32.36
C SER A 847 8.06 -1.83 33.51
N LYS A 848 7.61 -0.56 33.53
CA LYS A 848 7.83 0.38 34.65
C LYS A 848 7.17 -0.05 35.95
N ASP A 849 6.16 -0.91 35.87
CA ASP A 849 5.64 -1.61 37.04
C ASP A 849 6.62 -2.73 37.36
N ASN A 850 7.09 -2.80 38.61
CA ASN A 850 7.78 -3.96 39.19
C ASN A 850 6.83 -5.20 39.24
N SER A 851 6.16 -5.50 38.14
CA SER A 851 5.30 -6.66 38.01
C SER A 851 6.19 -7.91 37.99
N VAL A 852 5.78 -8.89 38.78
CA VAL A 852 6.53 -10.09 39.17
C VAL A 852 6.94 -11.00 37.99
N ASN A 853 6.52 -10.67 36.75
CA ASN A 853 6.64 -11.56 35.61
C ASN A 853 7.53 -10.98 34.50
N GLU A 854 8.70 -11.58 34.30
CA GLU A 854 9.62 -11.26 33.22
C GLU A 854 9.00 -11.65 31.87
N ARG A 855 8.86 -10.68 30.95
CA ARG A 855 8.37 -10.94 29.59
C ARG A 855 9.48 -10.75 28.57
N ILE A 856 9.73 -11.79 27.77
CA ILE A 856 10.71 -11.79 26.69
C ILE A 856 9.99 -12.12 25.39
N TYR A 857 10.21 -11.31 24.36
CA TYR A 857 9.77 -11.64 23.00
C TYR A 857 10.96 -12.15 22.19
N SER A 858 10.73 -13.15 21.34
CA SER A 858 11.69 -13.57 20.34
C SER A 858 11.09 -13.54 18.94
N VAL A 859 11.81 -12.97 17.99
CA VAL A 859 11.47 -13.02 16.56
C VAL A 859 12.51 -13.89 15.87
N SER A 860 12.09 -15.08 15.42
CA SER A 860 12.97 -16.09 14.81
C SER A 860 12.74 -16.20 13.31
N LEU A 861 13.82 -16.20 12.52
CA LEU A 861 13.79 -16.39 11.07
C LEU A 861 14.49 -17.68 10.68
N THR A 862 13.90 -18.45 9.76
CA THR A 862 14.55 -19.61 9.16
C THR A 862 15.70 -19.14 8.27
N ARG A 863 16.92 -19.64 8.50
CA ARG A 863 18.09 -19.21 7.76
C ARG A 863 18.69 -20.37 6.96
N ASN A 864 18.55 -20.29 5.64
CA ASN A 864 19.27 -21.16 4.71
C ASN A 864 19.98 -20.33 3.64
N ASP A 865 21.01 -19.58 4.06
CA ASP A 865 21.79 -18.68 3.21
C ASP A 865 22.33 -19.36 1.96
N PHE A 866 22.74 -20.64 2.06
CA PHE A 866 23.26 -21.38 0.92
C PHE A 866 22.18 -21.63 -0.13
N LYS A 867 20.99 -22.09 0.28
CA LYS A 867 19.85 -22.26 -0.62
C LYS A 867 19.43 -20.92 -1.23
N LEU A 868 19.42 -19.85 -0.43
CA LEU A 868 19.08 -18.49 -0.88
C LEU A 868 20.13 -17.88 -1.83
N THR A 869 21.39 -18.27 -1.72
CA THR A 869 22.45 -17.81 -2.64
C THR A 869 22.42 -18.57 -3.97
N VAL A 870 22.02 -19.85 -3.93
CA VAL A 870 21.95 -20.72 -5.12
C VAL A 870 20.69 -20.47 -5.94
N PHE A 871 19.58 -20.13 -5.27
CA PHE A 871 18.33 -19.69 -5.89
C PHE A 871 18.48 -18.28 -6.46
#